data_AF-A0A5C4X2Q6-F1
#
_entry.id   AF-A0A5C4X2Q6-F1
#
_cell.length_a   1.000
_cell.length_b   1.000
_cell.length_c   1.000
_cell.angle_alpha   90.00
_cell.angle_beta   90.00
_cell.angle_gamma   90.00
#
_symmetry.space_group_name_H-M   'P 1'
#
loop_
_entity.id
_entity.type
_entity.pdbx_description
1 polymer ?
#
loop_
_entity_poly.entity_id
_entity_poly.type
_entity_poly.pdbx_seq_one_letter_code
_entity_poly.pdbx_strand_id
1 'polypeptide(L)'
;MTIRDGMLELQGRIIARGTAYSGGTLVVVGRTSGFRATAEVDLAPSDELSERRYGLNYYRFSATLDFNGLIDEISDDNADLYLDLDPVLGDETKRARVGKSRYLVRFGTTGSTVTSGDKTVSIIPYYTFKAKYPSLHLETFDTSAYDYMQRLVANRRSWNPPKSSDRKPVWLIGELPYKAQDNGLQFFRYMRDEHPEVDAYYVIEPDSPERVNLDGYDNVIDFRSRDHIQVALAADKIVGTHHPDFLYPTREPQFERELRAEKIFLQHGVTAAKWMVPNYGRYVRGFDVDLITVCSEREKEFFVKDFGYAPEQVAVTGFARFDALLADDVDVDPGQLMIMPTWRPWLQDPEHFVESDYFQRWKSLLTSDRLRSLIEKHDLTPIFCLHPNMQQFSSHFDGLGIRVVVQGEIDVQLLLKQSSMLVTDYSSVAFDFAFLHKPVVYYQFDDHRFAQPHADPAAEFPGPVVAEEDRVLDAIETAYEAGGAMAPDFRRRADRFLAHRDTASRERIFEAIQNSSKPDVTMADRIQSETAQSVYRVARRNRYYLPVMKRLYKLMRLAPLDEQTIVFETGQGKQYADSPRAIHEELIRRGDTRRKVWIYHKRLPVTDRHTTVVKRHSPAFFWHLATAKYWINNHNFPNYIHRRDQGTYIQTWHGTPLKRMFLDQDNFYGRDPGYVDRVKEASAQWNALVSPSPYATKAMRSSYGYTGEVYELGYPRNDVLRGPDTDEIRTGVRRRLSIPRERTVVLYAPTFRDDQPTTRGRFAFQWPFEPEDFAERFGDDVTLLVRTHFLINTKLEIPEELKSRIIDVSGFPDINELFLASDMLVTDYSSSFFDYSVLERPIIFFAYDLENYRDNLRGFYLDYETELPGPVATTAAGLFDEIDRASSVTEEDRQRLRSFAKQYAPNDDGHAAARVIDRLL
;
A
#
# COMPACT_ATOMS: atom_id res chain seq x y z
N MET A 1 20.36 21.65 8.96
CA MET A 1 21.39 20.62 8.88
C MET A 1 22.30 21.02 7.75
N THR A 2 23.55 21.29 8.10
CA THR A 2 24.63 21.68 7.21
C THR A 2 25.86 20.97 7.73
N ILE A 3 26.72 20.47 6.83
CA ILE A 3 28.01 19.89 7.21
C ILE A 3 29.08 20.62 6.42
N ARG A 4 30.05 21.21 7.11
CA ARG A 4 31.17 21.97 6.53
C ARG A 4 32.42 21.77 7.38
N ASP A 5 33.54 21.50 6.74
CA ASP A 5 34.85 21.34 7.40
C ASP A 5 34.81 20.37 8.60
N GLY A 6 34.09 19.24 8.45
CA GLY A 6 33.89 18.26 9.52
C GLY A 6 32.89 18.66 10.62
N MET A 7 32.31 19.86 10.57
CA MET A 7 31.34 20.36 11.54
C MET A 7 29.91 20.15 11.07
N LEU A 8 29.12 19.40 11.84
CA LEU A 8 27.67 19.26 11.66
C LEU A 8 26.93 20.32 12.44
N GLU A 9 26.29 21.25 11.74
CA GLU A 9 25.40 22.25 12.30
C GLU A 9 23.93 21.83 12.12
N LEU A 10 23.23 21.65 13.24
CA LEU A 10 21.81 21.33 13.27
C LEU A 10 21.02 22.47 13.90
N GLN A 11 19.96 22.91 13.21
CA GLN A 11 19.04 23.92 13.71
C GLN A 11 17.60 23.50 13.43
N GLY A 12 16.69 23.76 14.35
CA GLY A 12 15.29 23.35 14.18
C GLY A 12 14.33 23.93 15.20
N ARG A 13 13.16 23.29 15.30
CA ARG A 13 12.11 23.62 16.26
C ARG A 13 11.60 22.38 16.96
N ILE A 14 11.35 22.48 18.25
CA ILE A 14 10.70 21.45 19.05
C ILE A 14 9.31 21.96 19.44
N ILE A 15 8.34 21.04 19.44
CA ILE A 15 6.98 21.29 19.92
C ILE A 15 6.71 20.26 21.01
N ALA A 16 6.51 20.72 22.23
CA ALA A 16 6.24 19.89 23.40
C ALA A 16 4.83 20.15 23.93
N ARG A 17 4.17 19.11 24.43
CA ARG A 17 2.84 19.22 25.06
C ARG A 17 2.98 18.90 26.55
N GLY A 18 2.52 19.79 27.41
CA GLY A 18 2.48 19.59 28.87
C GLY A 18 3.82 19.69 29.61
N THR A 19 4.93 19.26 29.00
CA THR A 19 6.27 19.31 29.62
C THR A 19 7.10 20.47 29.07
N ALA A 20 7.79 21.18 29.95
CA ALA A 20 8.80 22.17 29.59
C ALA A 20 10.20 21.53 29.67
N TYR A 21 11.12 21.95 28.80
CA TYR A 21 12.51 21.48 28.76
C TYR A 21 13.47 22.64 29.00
N SER A 22 14.54 22.38 29.77
CA SER A 22 15.58 23.36 30.13
C SER A 22 16.82 23.26 29.24
N GLY A 23 17.07 22.08 28.68
CA GLY A 23 18.22 21.81 27.82
C GLY A 23 18.07 20.51 27.04
N GLY A 24 19.17 20.07 26.45
CA GLY A 24 19.26 18.74 25.86
C GLY A 24 20.61 18.47 25.20
N THR A 25 20.74 17.26 24.69
CA THR A 25 21.94 16.75 24.02
C THR A 25 21.56 16.20 22.65
N LEU A 26 22.29 16.60 21.60
CA LEU A 26 22.25 15.97 20.30
C LEU A 26 23.03 14.67 20.42
N VAL A 27 22.40 13.54 20.08
CA VAL A 27 23.03 12.22 20.07
C VAL A 27 23.02 11.68 18.66
N VAL A 28 24.20 11.41 18.12
CA VAL A 28 24.41 10.77 16.82
C VAL A 28 24.80 9.32 17.07
N VAL A 29 24.03 8.37 16.54
CA VAL A 29 24.20 6.93 16.84
C VAL A 29 24.29 6.14 15.54
N GLY A 30 25.38 5.40 15.36
CA GLY A 30 25.55 4.41 14.30
C GLY A 30 24.59 3.23 14.46
N ARG A 31 24.11 2.65 13.36
CA ARG A 31 23.15 1.53 13.40
C ARG A 31 23.81 0.19 13.69
N THR A 32 25.05 -0.01 13.25
CA THR A 32 25.73 -1.31 13.31
C THR A 32 27.12 -1.24 13.93
N SER A 33 27.80 -0.10 13.81
CA SER A 33 29.17 0.10 14.29
C SER A 33 29.29 0.27 15.80
N GLY A 34 28.18 0.58 16.49
CA GLY A 34 28.21 1.03 17.88
C GLY A 34 28.69 2.48 18.06
N PHE A 35 28.99 3.21 16.97
CA PHE A 35 29.40 4.61 17.01
C PHE A 35 28.39 5.48 17.76
N ARG A 36 28.88 6.33 18.67
CA ARG A 36 28.04 7.28 19.41
C ARG A 36 28.79 8.57 19.67
N ALA A 37 28.20 9.68 19.24
CA ALA A 37 28.74 11.02 19.47
C ALA A 37 27.67 11.94 20.05
N THR A 38 28.09 12.90 20.87
CA THR A 38 27.18 13.84 21.54
C THR A 38 27.62 15.28 21.42
N ALA A 39 26.67 16.20 21.33
CA ALA A 39 26.91 17.64 21.38
C ALA A 39 25.82 18.34 22.21
N GLU A 40 26.19 19.40 22.93
CA GLU A 40 25.20 20.21 23.67
C GLU A 40 24.20 20.88 22.72
N VAL A 41 22.95 20.99 23.16
CA VAL A 41 21.87 21.65 22.42
C VAL A 41 21.52 22.95 23.10
N ASP A 42 21.73 24.06 22.39
CA ASP A 42 21.19 25.35 22.78
C ASP A 42 19.68 25.35 22.54
N LEU A 43 18.90 25.51 23.60
CA LEU A 43 17.43 25.49 23.55
C LEU A 43 16.87 26.86 23.93
N ALA A 44 16.17 27.51 23.00
CA ALA A 44 15.55 28.82 23.22
C ALA A 44 14.01 28.75 23.12
N PRO A 45 13.25 29.10 24.17
CA PRO A 45 11.78 29.13 24.11
C PRO A 45 11.27 30.22 23.14
N SER A 46 10.07 30.01 22.61
CA SER A 46 9.42 30.91 21.66
C SER A 46 8.04 31.36 22.17
N ASP A 47 8.04 32.32 23.10
CA ASP A 47 6.85 32.78 23.84
C ASP A 47 5.69 33.22 22.92
N GLU A 48 5.99 33.95 21.83
CA GLU A 48 4.97 34.40 20.86
C GLU A 48 4.15 33.26 20.22
N LEU A 49 4.76 32.07 20.05
CA LEU A 49 4.10 30.90 19.47
C LEU A 49 3.39 30.05 20.53
N SER A 50 3.95 30.00 21.74
CA SER A 50 3.39 29.28 22.89
C SER A 50 2.11 29.97 23.40
N GLU A 51 2.06 31.30 23.43
CA GLU A 51 0.89 32.08 23.87
C GLU A 51 -0.32 31.94 22.92
N ARG A 52 -0.09 31.75 21.61
CA ARG A 52 -1.18 31.64 20.62
C ARG A 52 -1.91 30.29 20.63
N ARG A 53 -1.40 29.28 21.34
CA ARG A 53 -1.96 27.91 21.34
C ARG A 53 -1.83 27.27 22.72
N TYR A 54 -2.87 27.42 23.55
CA TYR A 54 -3.01 26.79 24.87
C TYR A 54 -2.46 25.35 24.93
N GLY A 55 -1.45 25.14 25.80
CA GLY A 55 -0.91 23.81 26.16
C GLY A 55 0.26 23.27 25.32
N LEU A 56 0.85 24.06 24.41
CA LEU A 56 2.03 23.68 23.63
C LEU A 56 3.20 24.63 23.87
N ASN A 57 4.36 24.08 24.24
CA ASN A 57 5.63 24.80 24.36
C ASN A 57 6.42 24.70 23.05
N TYR A 58 6.83 25.83 22.49
CA TYR A 58 7.65 25.90 21.29
C TYR A 58 9.09 26.30 21.64
N TYR A 59 10.05 25.56 21.10
CA TYR A 59 11.47 25.88 21.23
C TYR A 59 12.12 25.99 19.86
N ARG A 60 13.13 26.85 19.74
CA ARG A 60 14.16 26.77 18.71
C ARG A 60 15.36 26.07 19.32
N PHE A 61 16.04 25.25 18.53
CA PHE A 61 17.26 24.61 18.98
C PHE A 61 18.38 24.77 17.96
N SER A 62 19.62 24.82 18.45
CA SER A 62 20.85 24.68 17.68
C SER A 62 21.80 23.71 18.36
N ALA A 63 22.55 22.93 17.58
CA ALA A 63 23.60 22.05 18.06
C ALA A 63 24.69 21.94 17.01
N THR A 64 25.94 21.80 17.47
CA THR A 64 27.11 21.68 16.60
C THR A 64 27.96 20.49 17.06
N LEU A 65 28.21 19.53 16.16
CA LEU A 65 29.04 18.36 16.42
C LEU A 65 30.29 18.40 15.53
N ASP A 66 31.47 18.21 16.13
CA ASP A 66 32.75 18.15 15.42
C ASP A 66 33.17 16.70 15.16
N PHE A 67 33.26 16.31 13.89
CA PHE A 67 33.73 14.98 13.50
C PHE A 67 35.25 14.85 13.41
N ASN A 68 36.00 15.96 13.40
CA ASN A 68 37.46 15.92 13.25
C ASN A 68 38.12 15.19 14.43
N GLY A 69 37.59 15.36 15.65
CA GLY A 69 38.05 14.67 16.85
C GLY A 69 37.54 13.24 17.01
N LEU A 70 36.67 12.76 16.12
CA LEU A 70 35.97 11.47 16.25
C LEU A 70 36.36 10.44 15.18
N ILE A 71 37.30 10.79 14.29
CA ILE A 71 37.62 10.00 13.11
C ILE A 71 38.05 8.55 13.41
N ASP A 72 38.77 8.34 14.51
CA ASP A 72 39.26 7.01 14.90
C ASP A 72 38.11 6.10 15.37
N GLU A 73 37.04 6.67 15.92
CA GLU A 73 35.85 5.96 16.39
C GLU A 73 34.85 5.64 15.27
N ILE A 74 34.99 6.29 14.10
CA ILE A 74 34.06 6.12 12.99
C ILE A 74 34.45 4.92 12.13
N SER A 75 33.49 4.02 11.88
CA SER A 75 33.56 2.99 10.85
C SER A 75 32.39 3.14 9.88
N ASP A 76 32.32 2.27 8.88
CA ASP A 76 31.25 2.28 7.90
C ASP A 76 29.88 2.05 8.53
N ASP A 77 29.04 3.08 8.48
CA ASP A 77 27.73 3.02 9.09
C ASP A 77 26.76 4.09 8.57
N ASN A 78 25.50 3.88 8.88
CA ASN A 78 24.44 4.85 8.85
C ASN A 78 24.21 5.41 10.25
N ALA A 79 24.52 6.68 10.48
CA ALA A 79 24.27 7.33 11.75
C ALA A 79 22.93 8.09 11.79
N ASP A 80 22.13 7.86 12.83
CA ASP A 80 20.85 8.51 13.08
C ASP A 80 20.97 9.61 14.14
N LEU A 81 20.21 10.72 13.97
CA LEU A 81 20.27 11.89 14.85
C LEU A 81 19.08 11.91 15.82
N TYR A 82 19.38 12.03 17.11
CA TYR A 82 18.42 12.12 18.22
C TYR A 82 18.67 13.38 19.06
N LEU A 83 17.62 13.86 19.72
CA LEU A 83 17.70 14.88 20.77
C LEU A 83 17.23 14.24 22.07
N ASP A 84 18.11 14.21 23.05
CA ASP A 84 17.82 13.82 24.42
C ASP A 84 17.50 15.10 25.18
N LEU A 85 16.22 15.33 25.52
CA LEU A 85 15.73 16.59 26.08
C LEU A 85 15.50 16.46 27.59
N ASP A 86 16.04 17.40 28.34
CA ASP A 86 16.00 17.38 29.81
C ASP A 86 14.79 18.18 30.31
N PRO A 87 13.80 17.51 30.94
CA PRO A 87 12.60 18.17 31.41
C PRO A 87 12.91 19.10 32.59
N VAL A 88 12.17 20.20 32.70
CA VAL A 88 12.23 21.11 33.86
C VAL A 88 11.67 20.43 35.12
N LEU A 89 10.72 19.50 34.95
CA LEU A 89 10.08 18.74 36.03
C LEU A 89 10.11 17.25 35.68
N GLY A 90 10.76 16.44 36.52
CA GLY A 90 10.97 14.99 36.34
C GLY A 90 12.44 14.65 36.06
N ASP A 91 12.83 13.40 36.33
CA ASP A 91 14.24 12.95 36.21
C ASP A 91 14.52 12.16 34.90
N GLU A 92 13.49 11.85 34.12
CA GLU A 92 13.64 11.07 32.89
C GLU A 92 13.83 11.95 31.64
N THR A 93 15.02 11.92 31.07
CA THR A 93 15.33 12.53 29.77
C THR A 93 14.47 11.94 28.66
N LYS A 94 13.87 12.81 27.83
CA LYS A 94 13.02 12.38 26.71
C LYS A 94 13.82 12.37 25.40
N ARG A 95 14.01 11.18 24.83
CA ARG A 95 14.61 11.02 23.50
C ARG A 95 13.61 11.28 22.37
N ALA A 96 14.00 12.11 21.42
CA ALA A 96 13.24 12.41 20.21
C ALA A 96 14.13 12.34 18.96
N ARG A 97 13.77 11.50 17.98
CA ARG A 97 14.48 11.46 16.69
C ARG A 97 14.29 12.77 15.93
N VAL A 98 15.39 13.36 15.44
CA VAL A 98 15.34 14.57 14.61
C VAL A 98 14.59 14.25 13.32
N GLY A 99 13.59 15.05 12.94
CA GLY A 99 12.76 14.76 11.76
C GLY A 99 12.04 15.98 11.16
N LYS A 100 11.23 15.72 10.12
CA LYS A 100 10.42 16.73 9.38
C LYS A 100 11.24 17.85 8.73
N SER A 101 12.37 17.51 8.12
CA SER A 101 13.20 18.47 7.40
C SER A 101 12.45 19.11 6.21
N ARG A 102 12.57 20.43 6.07
CA ARG A 102 11.97 21.16 4.94
C ARG A 102 12.60 20.71 3.63
N TYR A 103 11.80 20.68 2.56
CA TYR A 103 12.25 20.31 1.22
C TYR A 103 13.54 21.01 0.81
N LEU A 104 13.62 22.34 0.88
CA LEU A 104 14.82 23.10 0.46
C LEU A 104 16.08 22.72 1.25
N VAL A 105 15.94 22.37 2.53
CA VAL A 105 17.09 21.90 3.35
C VAL A 105 17.61 20.59 2.78
N ARG A 106 16.73 19.66 2.41
CA ARG A 106 17.10 18.36 1.82
C ARG A 106 17.82 18.45 0.46
N PHE A 107 17.75 19.59 -0.21
CA PHE A 107 18.42 19.85 -1.49
C PHE A 107 19.68 20.70 -1.34
N GLY A 108 19.77 21.50 -0.28
CA GLY A 108 20.89 22.39 -0.04
C GLY A 108 21.97 21.83 0.88
N THR A 109 21.71 20.75 1.62
CA THR A 109 22.73 20.14 2.50
C THR A 109 23.76 19.38 1.66
N THR A 110 25.03 19.73 1.84
CA THR A 110 26.20 19.05 1.27
C THR A 110 26.90 18.23 2.34
N GLY A 111 27.58 17.17 1.93
CA GLY A 111 28.50 16.44 2.79
C GLY A 111 29.81 17.17 3.01
N SER A 112 30.63 16.61 3.89
CA SER A 112 31.99 17.05 4.18
C SER A 112 32.85 15.83 4.46
N THR A 113 34.16 15.99 4.54
CA THR A 113 35.10 14.92 4.83
C THR A 113 36.03 15.31 5.95
N VAL A 114 36.45 14.32 6.73
CA VAL A 114 37.50 14.47 7.74
C VAL A 114 38.61 13.47 7.43
N THR A 115 39.86 13.90 7.58
CA THR A 115 41.05 13.10 7.25
C THR A 115 42.04 13.14 8.40
N SER A 116 42.55 11.97 8.79
CA SER A 116 43.62 11.81 9.77
C SER A 116 44.50 10.65 9.34
N GLY A 117 45.78 10.93 9.09
CA GLY A 117 46.72 9.93 8.59
C GLY A 117 46.29 9.31 7.25
N ASP A 118 46.22 7.98 7.22
CA ASP A 118 45.82 7.15 6.08
C ASP A 118 44.31 6.88 6.01
N LYS A 119 43.52 7.44 6.93
CA LYS A 119 42.07 7.30 6.95
C LYS A 119 41.36 8.60 6.57
N THR A 120 40.44 8.51 5.62
CA THR A 120 39.46 9.56 5.30
C THR A 120 38.05 9.05 5.57
N VAL A 121 37.22 9.87 6.20
CA VAL A 121 35.79 9.62 6.39
C VAL A 121 34.99 10.65 5.61
N SER A 122 34.19 10.17 4.66
CA SER A 122 33.18 10.97 3.99
C SER A 122 31.87 10.95 4.77
N ILE A 123 31.38 12.14 5.15
CA ILE A 123 30.19 12.35 5.96
C ILE A 123 29.10 12.89 5.05
N ILE A 124 28.22 12.00 4.61
CA ILE A 124 27.25 12.28 3.56
C ILE A 124 25.85 12.37 4.17
N PRO A 125 25.22 13.55 4.16
CA PRO A 125 23.88 13.72 4.70
C PRO A 125 22.86 13.02 3.80
N TYR A 126 22.04 12.17 4.39
CA TYR A 126 20.92 11.54 3.71
C TYR A 126 19.63 11.61 4.52
N TYR A 127 18.53 11.25 3.89
CA TYR A 127 17.21 11.25 4.52
C TYR A 127 16.60 9.87 4.39
N THR A 128 16.24 9.29 5.52
CA THR A 128 15.58 7.99 5.58
C THR A 128 14.26 7.95 4.80
N PHE A 129 13.80 6.74 4.51
CA PHE A 129 12.62 6.44 3.71
C PHE A 129 11.39 7.33 4.00
N LYS A 130 10.68 7.73 2.93
CA LYS A 130 9.65 8.81 2.94
C LYS A 130 10.18 10.18 3.39
N ALA A 131 11.49 10.37 3.36
CA ALA A 131 12.19 11.61 3.66
C ALA A 131 11.86 12.21 5.05
N LYS A 132 11.66 11.35 6.04
CA LYS A 132 11.15 11.77 7.35
C LYS A 132 12.24 12.22 8.32
N TYR A 133 13.38 11.52 8.34
CA TYR A 133 14.43 11.75 9.33
C TYR A 133 15.78 11.98 8.64
N PRO A 134 16.49 13.09 8.91
CA PRO A 134 17.89 13.25 8.55
C PRO A 134 18.76 12.20 9.27
N SER A 135 19.73 11.69 8.52
CA SER A 135 20.74 10.71 8.95
C SER A 135 22.05 11.00 8.16
N LEU A 136 23.13 10.33 8.52
CA LEU A 136 24.44 10.46 7.87
C LEU A 136 24.91 9.09 7.37
N HIS A 137 25.39 9.01 6.13
CA HIS A 137 26.27 7.93 5.73
C HIS A 137 27.68 8.32 6.17
N LEU A 138 28.31 7.46 6.94
CA LEU A 138 29.71 7.57 7.33
C LEU A 138 30.45 6.53 6.48
N GLU A 139 31.25 7.01 5.53
CA GLU A 139 31.98 6.16 4.59
C GLU A 139 33.48 6.30 4.80
N THR A 140 34.14 5.23 5.20
CA THR A 140 35.58 5.16 5.41
C THR A 140 36.33 4.79 4.14
N PHE A 141 37.47 5.44 3.93
CA PHE A 141 38.37 5.22 2.81
C PHE A 141 39.82 5.25 3.29
N ASP A 142 40.68 4.48 2.62
CA ASP A 142 42.10 4.80 2.56
C ASP A 142 42.27 6.19 1.90
N THR A 143 42.99 7.09 2.56
CA THR A 143 43.19 8.49 2.12
C THR A 143 43.68 8.53 0.67
N SER A 144 44.56 7.61 0.28
CA SER A 144 45.14 7.59 -1.05
C SER A 144 44.14 7.16 -2.13
N ALA A 145 43.20 6.27 -1.79
CA ALA A 145 42.09 5.88 -2.66
C ALA A 145 41.05 7.01 -2.78
N TYR A 146 40.74 7.69 -1.67
CA TYR A 146 39.83 8.84 -1.67
C TYR A 146 40.38 10.02 -2.50
N ASP A 147 41.65 10.37 -2.31
CA ASP A 147 42.33 11.42 -3.10
C ASP A 147 42.39 11.06 -4.59
N TYR A 148 42.51 9.77 -4.91
CA TYR A 148 42.45 9.30 -6.28
C TYR A 148 41.05 9.51 -6.88
N MET A 149 39.99 9.13 -6.15
CA MET A 149 38.60 9.37 -6.55
C MET A 149 38.32 10.86 -6.80
N GLN A 150 38.68 11.73 -5.86
CA GLN A 150 38.44 13.17 -5.98
C GLN A 150 39.17 13.77 -7.19
N ARG A 151 40.41 13.33 -7.47
CA ARG A 151 41.14 13.75 -8.68
C ARG A 151 40.45 13.32 -9.97
N LEU A 152 39.91 12.10 -10.03
CA LEU A 152 39.19 11.62 -11.22
C LEU A 152 37.88 12.38 -11.44
N VAL A 153 37.09 12.56 -10.39
CA VAL A 153 35.80 13.26 -10.44
C VAL A 153 35.99 14.75 -10.78
N ALA A 154 36.98 15.43 -10.19
CA ALA A 154 37.25 16.83 -10.46
C ALA A 154 37.70 17.10 -11.91
N ASN A 155 38.51 16.21 -12.49
CA ASN A 155 39.07 16.37 -13.83
C ASN A 155 38.13 15.91 -14.96
N ARG A 156 37.08 15.14 -14.65
CA ARG A 156 36.17 14.55 -15.65
C ARG A 156 35.31 15.54 -16.41
N ARG A 157 35.07 16.75 -15.86
CA ARG A 157 34.40 17.83 -16.59
C ARG A 157 35.17 18.31 -17.82
N SER A 158 36.48 18.02 -17.90
CA SER A 158 37.40 18.51 -18.92
C SER A 158 37.82 17.44 -19.92
N TRP A 159 37.62 16.16 -19.60
CA TRP A 159 38.17 15.03 -20.35
C TRP A 159 37.06 14.04 -20.71
N ASN A 160 36.66 14.10 -21.96
CA ASN A 160 35.72 13.18 -22.57
C ASN A 160 36.54 12.25 -23.48
N PRO A 161 37.21 11.21 -22.96
CA PRO A 161 37.91 10.30 -23.85
C PRO A 161 36.87 9.73 -24.82
N PRO A 162 37.08 9.84 -26.14
CA PRO A 162 36.20 9.17 -27.08
C PRO A 162 36.16 7.68 -26.69
N LYS A 163 34.97 7.07 -26.67
CA LYS A 163 34.87 5.61 -26.54
C LYS A 163 35.65 5.04 -27.73
N SER A 164 36.87 4.59 -27.49
CA SER A 164 37.65 3.84 -28.47
C SER A 164 36.77 2.68 -28.93
N SER A 165 36.59 2.51 -30.25
CA SER A 165 35.87 1.36 -30.81
C SER A 165 36.51 0.02 -30.44
N ASP A 166 37.75 0.05 -29.99
CA ASP A 166 38.60 -1.13 -29.84
C ASP A 166 38.72 -1.58 -28.37
N ARG A 167 38.07 -0.89 -27.41
CA ARG A 167 38.03 -1.36 -26.02
C ARG A 167 36.87 -2.33 -25.81
N LYS A 168 37.10 -3.38 -25.02
CA LYS A 168 36.01 -4.25 -24.54
C LYS A 168 35.01 -3.43 -23.71
N PRO A 169 33.69 -3.69 -23.83
CA PRO A 169 32.70 -3.12 -22.94
C PRO A 169 33.02 -3.51 -21.49
N VAL A 170 32.87 -2.58 -20.55
CA VAL A 170 33.16 -2.83 -19.12
C VAL A 170 31.86 -2.93 -18.35
N TRP A 171 31.61 -4.05 -17.68
CA TRP A 171 30.38 -4.28 -16.91
C TRP A 171 30.74 -4.48 -15.44
N LEU A 172 30.15 -3.68 -14.56
CA LEU A 172 30.27 -3.85 -13.11
C LEU A 172 29.04 -4.60 -12.59
N ILE A 173 29.25 -5.78 -12.02
CA ILE A 173 28.21 -6.68 -11.53
C ILE A 173 28.34 -6.81 -10.01
N GLY A 174 27.23 -6.92 -9.30
CA GLY A 174 27.25 -7.25 -7.88
C GLY A 174 25.88 -7.30 -7.22
N GLU A 175 25.88 -7.41 -5.90
CA GLU A 175 24.67 -7.51 -5.08
C GLU A 175 24.69 -6.45 -3.97
N LEU A 176 24.51 -6.86 -2.70
CA LEU A 176 24.95 -6.03 -1.58
C LEU A 176 26.47 -6.13 -1.45
N PRO A 177 27.16 -5.13 -0.87
CA PRO A 177 28.62 -5.11 -0.81
C PRO A 177 29.22 -6.37 -0.15
N TYR A 178 28.50 -6.96 0.80
CA TYR A 178 28.92 -8.17 1.52
C TYR A 178 28.33 -9.48 0.96
N LYS A 179 27.60 -9.47 -0.17
CA LYS A 179 26.89 -10.65 -0.70
C LYS A 179 27.38 -11.11 -2.08
N ALA A 180 27.38 -12.43 -2.26
CA ALA A 180 27.58 -13.12 -3.54
C ALA A 180 26.88 -14.48 -3.50
N GLN A 181 25.56 -14.49 -3.71
CA GLN A 181 24.77 -15.74 -3.67
C GLN A 181 23.51 -15.74 -4.56
N ASP A 182 23.16 -14.61 -5.15
CA ASP A 182 21.88 -14.39 -5.84
C ASP A 182 22.09 -14.26 -7.37
N ASN A 183 21.14 -13.62 -8.05
CA ASN A 183 21.17 -13.38 -9.50
C ASN A 183 22.44 -12.67 -9.97
N GLY A 184 23.06 -11.83 -9.13
CA GLY A 184 24.27 -11.10 -9.48
C GLY A 184 25.45 -12.04 -9.67
N LEU A 185 25.66 -12.97 -8.73
CA LEU A 185 26.68 -14.00 -8.82
C LEU A 185 26.46 -14.91 -10.03
N GLN A 186 25.25 -15.44 -10.20
CA GLN A 186 24.93 -16.37 -11.29
C GLN A 186 25.12 -15.73 -12.67
N PHE A 187 24.75 -14.46 -12.80
CA PHE A 187 24.96 -13.70 -14.02
C PHE A 187 26.44 -13.39 -14.27
N PHE A 188 27.20 -13.03 -13.23
CA PHE A 188 28.64 -12.81 -13.35
C PHE A 188 29.39 -14.04 -13.84
N ARG A 189 29.11 -15.22 -13.27
CA ARG A 189 29.74 -16.49 -13.72
C ARG A 189 29.47 -16.73 -15.20
N TYR A 190 28.21 -16.62 -15.63
CA TYR A 190 27.83 -16.74 -17.03
C TYR A 190 28.57 -15.75 -17.95
N MET A 191 28.70 -14.49 -17.52
CA MET A 191 29.46 -13.49 -18.29
C MET A 191 30.94 -13.84 -18.42
N ARG A 192 31.56 -14.40 -17.37
CA ARG A 192 32.97 -14.81 -17.40
C ARG A 192 33.19 -16.05 -18.25
N ASP A 193 32.26 -16.99 -18.21
CA ASP A 193 32.39 -18.29 -18.87
C ASP A 193 32.01 -18.23 -20.36
N GLU A 194 30.96 -17.49 -20.71
CA GLU A 194 30.37 -17.49 -22.07
C GLU A 194 30.62 -16.19 -22.86
N HIS A 195 30.96 -15.08 -22.20
CA HIS A 195 31.10 -13.75 -22.84
C HIS A 195 32.46 -13.06 -22.59
N PRO A 196 33.59 -13.68 -22.99
CA PRO A 196 34.94 -13.14 -22.77
C PRO A 196 35.22 -11.84 -23.55
N GLU A 197 34.37 -11.47 -24.50
CA GLU A 197 34.38 -10.19 -25.21
C GLU A 197 33.98 -8.99 -24.32
N VAL A 198 33.35 -9.23 -23.18
CA VAL A 198 32.99 -8.22 -22.17
C VAL A 198 33.92 -8.33 -20.96
N ASP A 199 34.49 -7.20 -20.53
CA ASP A 199 35.23 -7.14 -19.28
C ASP A 199 34.24 -6.97 -18.11
N ALA A 200 33.67 -8.11 -17.67
CA ALA A 200 32.77 -8.20 -16.53
C ALA A 200 33.56 -8.30 -15.21
N TYR A 201 33.30 -7.41 -14.27
CA TYR A 201 33.89 -7.36 -12.94
C TYR A 201 32.83 -7.58 -11.86
N TYR A 202 33.18 -8.31 -10.79
CA TYR A 202 32.36 -8.44 -9.60
C TYR A 202 32.94 -7.59 -8.47
N VAL A 203 32.13 -6.76 -7.82
CA VAL A 203 32.55 -5.99 -6.64
C VAL A 203 32.03 -6.60 -5.34
N ILE A 204 32.92 -6.76 -4.35
CA ILE A 204 32.58 -7.29 -3.02
C ILE A 204 33.53 -6.73 -1.95
N GLU A 205 33.05 -6.61 -0.71
CA GLU A 205 33.88 -6.27 0.44
C GLU A 205 34.97 -7.33 0.68
N PRO A 206 36.21 -6.91 0.99
CA PRO A 206 37.35 -7.82 1.11
C PRO A 206 37.21 -8.83 2.25
N ASP A 207 36.47 -8.48 3.30
CA ASP A 207 36.19 -9.29 4.49
C ASP A 207 34.83 -10.01 4.44
N SER A 208 34.12 -9.95 3.31
CA SER A 208 32.86 -10.67 3.14
C SER A 208 33.07 -12.18 3.28
N PRO A 209 32.26 -12.89 4.11
CA PRO A 209 32.30 -14.34 4.19
C PRO A 209 31.85 -15.03 2.90
N GLU A 210 31.08 -14.34 2.05
CA GLU A 210 30.58 -14.87 0.77
C GLU A 210 31.60 -14.69 -0.38
N ARG A 211 32.75 -14.05 -0.12
CA ARG A 211 33.81 -13.88 -1.13
C ARG A 211 34.32 -15.21 -1.69
N VAL A 212 34.33 -16.27 -0.88
CA VAL A 212 34.69 -17.63 -1.30
C VAL A 212 33.88 -18.14 -2.50
N ASN A 213 32.66 -17.64 -2.70
CA ASN A 213 31.83 -18.01 -3.85
C ASN A 213 32.36 -17.47 -5.19
N LEU A 214 33.35 -16.58 -5.16
CA LEU A 214 33.99 -15.97 -6.33
C LEU A 214 35.41 -16.53 -6.56
N ASP A 215 35.86 -17.49 -5.76
CA ASP A 215 37.17 -18.14 -5.93
C ASP A 215 37.30 -18.76 -7.33
N GLY A 216 38.45 -18.53 -7.96
CA GLY A 216 38.72 -19.00 -9.33
C GLY A 216 38.46 -17.97 -10.44
N TYR A 217 37.95 -16.77 -10.11
CA TYR A 217 37.77 -15.68 -11.07
C TYR A 217 38.71 -14.49 -10.79
N ASP A 218 39.41 -14.01 -11.83
CA ASP A 218 40.40 -12.91 -11.70
C ASP A 218 39.78 -11.50 -11.69
N ASN A 219 38.52 -11.37 -12.13
CA ASN A 219 37.83 -10.08 -12.26
C ASN A 219 37.02 -9.69 -11.00
N VAL A 220 37.50 -10.07 -9.82
CA VAL A 220 36.89 -9.74 -8.53
C VAL A 220 37.64 -8.55 -7.93
N ILE A 221 36.94 -7.45 -7.69
CA ILE A 221 37.53 -6.20 -7.21
C ILE A 221 37.00 -5.84 -5.83
N ASP A 222 37.89 -5.33 -4.98
CA ASP A 222 37.55 -4.99 -3.60
C ASP A 222 36.72 -3.71 -3.55
N PHE A 223 35.64 -3.74 -2.77
CA PHE A 223 34.80 -2.59 -2.52
C PHE A 223 35.65 -1.40 -2.03
N ARG A 224 35.35 -0.21 -2.56
CA ARG A 224 36.10 1.07 -2.38
C ARG A 224 37.60 1.09 -2.73
N SER A 225 38.15 0.03 -3.34
CA SER A 225 39.52 0.08 -3.87
C SER A 225 39.67 1.08 -5.02
N ARG A 226 40.92 1.43 -5.35
CA ARG A 226 41.23 2.25 -6.53
C ARG A 226 40.72 1.61 -7.83
N ASP A 227 40.80 0.28 -7.92
CA ASP A 227 40.31 -0.48 -9.07
C ASP A 227 38.79 -0.39 -9.16
N HIS A 228 38.08 -0.52 -8.04
CA HIS A 228 36.64 -0.31 -8.01
C HIS A 228 36.24 1.10 -8.45
N ILE A 229 36.92 2.14 -7.95
CA ILE A 229 36.68 3.53 -8.38
C ILE A 229 36.86 3.67 -9.91
N GLN A 230 37.94 3.10 -10.45
CA GLN A 230 38.24 3.17 -11.88
C GLN A 230 37.23 2.40 -12.73
N VAL A 231 36.92 1.15 -12.35
CA VAL A 231 35.96 0.28 -13.05
C VAL A 231 34.57 0.89 -13.01
N ALA A 232 34.08 1.35 -11.85
CA ALA A 232 32.76 1.97 -11.72
C ALA A 232 32.62 3.21 -12.62
N LEU A 233 33.66 4.05 -12.70
CA LEU A 233 33.66 5.21 -13.58
C LEU A 233 33.76 4.81 -15.07
N ALA A 234 34.49 3.74 -15.41
CA ALA A 234 34.70 3.27 -16.79
C ALA A 234 33.58 2.37 -17.34
N ALA A 235 32.71 1.88 -16.45
CA ALA A 235 31.63 0.96 -16.76
C ALA A 235 30.67 1.51 -17.81
N ASP A 236 30.31 0.64 -18.76
CA ASP A 236 29.22 0.83 -19.71
C ASP A 236 27.89 0.37 -19.10
N LYS A 237 27.91 -0.68 -18.27
CA LYS A 237 26.75 -1.22 -17.55
C LYS A 237 27.08 -1.42 -16.06
N ILE A 238 26.16 -1.07 -15.16
CA ILE A 238 26.16 -1.42 -13.74
C ILE A 238 24.97 -2.32 -13.50
N VAL A 239 25.21 -3.57 -13.13
CA VAL A 239 24.22 -4.64 -13.07
C VAL A 239 24.11 -5.15 -11.63
N GLY A 240 22.95 -4.97 -11.01
CA GLY A 240 22.77 -5.32 -9.59
C GLY A 240 21.40 -5.89 -9.24
N THR A 241 21.34 -6.67 -8.17
CA THR A 241 20.10 -7.29 -7.64
C THR A 241 19.35 -6.40 -6.65
N HIS A 242 20.03 -5.37 -6.15
CA HIS A 242 19.55 -4.39 -5.18
C HIS A 242 19.63 -2.98 -5.78
N HIS A 243 19.53 -1.96 -4.92
CA HIS A 243 19.68 -0.58 -5.33
C HIS A 243 21.09 -0.35 -5.95
N PRO A 244 21.21 0.34 -7.11
CA PRO A 244 22.50 0.51 -7.78
C PRO A 244 23.59 1.17 -6.93
N ASP A 245 23.20 2.02 -5.98
CA ASP A 245 24.12 2.68 -5.02
C ASP A 245 24.95 1.72 -4.17
N PHE A 246 24.53 0.46 -4.01
CA PHE A 246 25.33 -0.57 -3.34
C PHE A 246 26.56 -0.99 -4.16
N LEU A 247 26.57 -0.74 -5.46
CA LEU A 247 27.70 -1.03 -6.34
C LEU A 247 28.57 0.20 -6.59
N TYR A 248 28.29 1.32 -5.92
CA TYR A 248 29.12 2.52 -6.04
C TYR A 248 30.15 2.52 -4.91
N PRO A 249 31.39 3.00 -5.13
CA PRO A 249 32.36 3.16 -4.06
C PRO A 249 31.87 4.16 -3.00
N THR A 250 31.08 5.16 -3.40
CA THR A 250 30.57 6.20 -2.51
C THR A 250 29.15 6.62 -2.88
N ARG A 251 28.39 7.09 -1.88
CA ARG A 251 27.10 7.74 -2.05
C ARG A 251 27.21 9.25 -2.28
N GLU A 252 28.41 9.77 -2.53
CA GLU A 252 28.60 11.19 -2.82
C GLU A 252 27.89 11.61 -4.12
N PRO A 253 27.03 12.66 -4.07
CA PRO A 253 26.30 13.10 -5.26
C PRO A 253 27.19 13.54 -6.42
N GLN A 254 28.45 13.92 -6.15
CA GLN A 254 29.38 14.34 -7.18
C GLN A 254 29.92 13.12 -7.96
N PHE A 255 30.18 12.01 -7.28
CA PHE A 255 30.58 10.76 -7.92
C PHE A 255 29.44 10.19 -8.76
N GLU A 256 28.22 10.11 -8.20
CA GLU A 256 27.04 9.58 -8.90
C GLU A 256 26.75 10.33 -10.21
N ARG A 257 26.96 11.65 -10.25
CA ARG A 257 26.78 12.47 -11.47
C ARG A 257 27.76 12.14 -12.58
N GLU A 258 28.94 11.63 -12.24
CA GLU A 258 29.97 11.25 -13.21
C GLU A 258 29.78 9.80 -13.71
N LEU A 259 28.89 9.01 -13.09
CA LEU A 259 28.53 7.68 -13.58
C LEU A 259 27.68 7.77 -14.85
N ARG A 260 28.23 7.25 -15.95
CA ARG A 260 27.57 7.24 -17.26
C ARG A 260 27.05 5.87 -17.66
N ALA A 261 27.38 4.84 -16.90
CA ALA A 261 26.90 3.48 -17.11
C ALA A 261 25.37 3.42 -17.12
N GLU A 262 24.82 2.52 -17.93
CA GLU A 262 23.42 2.12 -17.83
C GLU A 262 23.21 1.21 -16.62
N LYS A 263 22.15 1.46 -15.85
CA LYS A 263 21.89 0.81 -14.56
C LYS A 263 20.83 -0.26 -14.74
N ILE A 264 21.19 -1.51 -14.52
CA ILE A 264 20.35 -2.68 -14.72
C ILE A 264 19.96 -3.27 -13.37
N PHE A 265 18.66 -3.49 -13.17
CA PHE A 265 18.11 -4.09 -11.96
C PHE A 265 17.66 -5.53 -12.21
N LEU A 266 18.45 -6.48 -11.72
CA LEU A 266 18.19 -7.91 -11.84
C LEU A 266 17.12 -8.43 -10.88
N GLN A 267 16.76 -7.63 -9.88
CA GLN A 267 15.96 -8.04 -8.71
C GLN A 267 16.59 -9.20 -7.91
N HIS A 268 15.99 -9.51 -6.76
CA HIS A 268 16.38 -10.59 -5.83
C HIS A 268 15.20 -11.54 -5.50
N GLY A 269 14.05 -11.36 -6.17
CA GLY A 269 12.84 -12.15 -5.96
C GLY A 269 11.63 -11.57 -6.69
N VAL A 270 10.59 -12.39 -6.88
CA VAL A 270 9.38 -11.99 -7.60
C VAL A 270 8.62 -10.90 -6.84
N THR A 271 8.39 -9.75 -7.48
CA THR A 271 7.75 -8.58 -6.87
C THR A 271 6.22 -8.68 -6.95
N ALA A 272 5.64 -9.68 -6.28
CA ALA A 272 4.18 -9.86 -6.18
C ALA A 272 3.68 -9.75 -4.73
N ALA A 273 4.38 -10.38 -3.78
CA ALA A 273 3.92 -10.57 -2.40
C ALA A 273 4.06 -9.35 -1.47
N LYS A 274 4.70 -8.26 -1.91
CA LYS A 274 4.96 -7.08 -1.08
C LYS A 274 4.80 -5.80 -1.86
N TRP A 275 4.32 -4.76 -1.19
CA TRP A 275 4.28 -3.41 -1.75
C TRP A 275 5.67 -2.77 -1.85
N MET A 276 6.28 -2.83 -3.03
CA MET A 276 7.67 -2.37 -3.23
C MET A 276 7.79 -1.05 -4.00
N VAL A 277 6.68 -0.44 -4.43
CA VAL A 277 6.70 0.86 -5.15
C VAL A 277 7.50 1.95 -4.44
N PRO A 278 7.44 2.13 -3.10
CA PRO A 278 8.17 3.21 -2.49
C PRO A 278 9.67 2.90 -2.38
N ASN A 279 10.10 1.67 -2.69
CA ASN A 279 11.49 1.22 -2.76
C ASN A 279 12.04 1.30 -4.19
N TYR A 280 11.30 0.74 -5.16
CA TYR A 280 11.79 0.58 -6.54
C TYR A 280 10.99 1.36 -7.58
N GLY A 281 10.10 2.27 -7.18
CA GLY A 281 9.31 3.06 -8.12
C GLY A 281 10.16 4.03 -8.92
N ARG A 282 9.77 4.29 -10.18
CA ARG A 282 10.51 5.16 -11.13
C ARG A 282 10.82 6.56 -10.58
N TYR A 283 9.96 7.06 -9.69
CA TYR A 283 10.06 8.41 -9.10
C TYR A 283 10.58 8.42 -7.66
N VAL A 284 11.06 7.28 -7.16
CA VAL A 284 11.72 7.19 -5.85
C VAL A 284 13.09 7.85 -5.95
N ARG A 285 13.43 8.69 -4.97
CA ARG A 285 14.75 9.34 -4.92
C ARG A 285 15.82 8.31 -4.57
N GLY A 286 16.92 8.32 -5.31
CA GLY A 286 18.05 7.41 -5.14
C GLY A 286 17.98 6.22 -6.08
N PHE A 287 16.79 5.66 -6.30
CA PHE A 287 16.63 4.47 -7.13
C PHE A 287 16.39 4.85 -8.59
N ASP A 288 17.48 4.94 -9.34
CA ASP A 288 17.47 5.24 -10.77
C ASP A 288 18.01 4.03 -11.54
N VAL A 289 17.14 3.41 -12.34
CA VAL A 289 17.45 2.22 -13.13
C VAL A 289 16.89 2.40 -14.54
N ASP A 290 17.65 1.93 -15.51
CA ASP A 290 17.37 2.09 -16.94
C ASP A 290 16.61 0.86 -17.49
N LEU A 291 16.95 -0.33 -17.00
CA LEU A 291 16.33 -1.61 -17.34
C LEU A 291 16.03 -2.44 -16.08
N ILE A 292 14.88 -3.12 -16.07
CA ILE A 292 14.45 -4.05 -15.02
C ILE A 292 14.14 -5.40 -15.65
N THR A 293 14.68 -6.47 -15.09
CA THR A 293 14.34 -7.85 -15.50
C THR A 293 13.25 -8.41 -14.62
N VAL A 294 12.21 -9.02 -15.20
CA VAL A 294 11.08 -9.65 -14.50
C VAL A 294 10.86 -11.08 -14.97
N CYS A 295 10.09 -11.86 -14.21
CA CYS A 295 9.85 -13.27 -14.48
C CYS A 295 8.66 -13.52 -15.41
N SER A 296 7.69 -12.59 -15.48
CA SER A 296 6.52 -12.75 -16.34
C SER A 296 5.90 -11.42 -16.80
N GLU A 297 4.99 -11.52 -17.77
CA GLU A 297 4.13 -10.42 -18.21
C GLU A 297 3.28 -9.86 -17.05
N ARG A 298 2.85 -10.73 -16.12
CA ARG A 298 2.09 -10.28 -14.94
C ARG A 298 2.92 -9.39 -14.02
N GLU A 299 4.18 -9.74 -13.80
CA GLU A 299 5.09 -8.89 -13.02
C GLU A 299 5.44 -7.60 -13.77
N LYS A 300 5.59 -7.68 -15.11
CA LYS A 300 5.78 -6.50 -15.97
C LYS A 300 4.63 -5.50 -15.83
N GLU A 301 3.38 -5.97 -15.76
CA GLU A 301 2.22 -5.11 -15.51
C GLU A 301 2.35 -4.32 -14.21
N PHE A 302 2.89 -4.92 -13.14
CA PHE A 302 3.14 -4.21 -11.89
C PHE A 302 4.15 -3.09 -12.11
N PHE A 303 5.31 -3.38 -12.71
CA PHE A 303 6.33 -2.34 -12.91
C PHE A 303 5.84 -1.19 -13.80
N VAL A 304 5.05 -1.48 -14.83
CA VAL A 304 4.48 -0.46 -15.71
C VAL A 304 3.39 0.35 -15.01
N LYS A 305 2.40 -0.31 -14.40
CA LYS A 305 1.22 0.35 -13.84
C LYS A 305 1.46 0.95 -12.46
N ASP A 306 2.13 0.20 -11.59
CA ASP A 306 2.28 0.52 -10.17
C ASP A 306 3.58 1.28 -9.87
N PHE A 307 4.68 0.91 -10.52
CA PHE A 307 6.00 1.51 -10.28
C PHE A 307 6.28 2.68 -11.24
N GLY A 308 5.59 2.74 -12.38
CA GLY A 308 5.62 3.87 -13.32
C GLY A 308 6.75 3.79 -14.35
N TYR A 309 7.25 2.60 -14.66
CA TYR A 309 8.23 2.39 -15.73
C TYR A 309 7.57 2.30 -17.10
N ALA A 310 8.29 2.64 -18.16
CA ALA A 310 7.82 2.39 -19.52
C ALA A 310 7.93 0.88 -19.86
N PRO A 311 7.03 0.33 -20.70
CA PRO A 311 7.08 -1.09 -21.09
C PRO A 311 8.42 -1.55 -21.65
N GLU A 312 9.18 -0.67 -22.29
CA GLU A 312 10.49 -0.93 -22.89
C GLU A 312 11.61 -1.01 -21.84
N GLN A 313 11.39 -0.44 -20.65
CA GLN A 313 12.33 -0.52 -19.53
C GLN A 313 12.18 -1.81 -18.71
N VAL A 314 11.22 -2.66 -19.05
CA VAL A 314 10.90 -3.88 -18.29
C VAL A 314 10.96 -5.09 -19.23
N ALA A 315 12.01 -5.90 -19.07
CA ALA A 315 12.26 -7.09 -19.87
C ALA A 315 11.79 -8.35 -19.15
N VAL A 316 10.99 -9.18 -19.82
CA VAL A 316 10.58 -10.49 -19.31
C VAL A 316 11.66 -11.49 -19.70
N THR A 317 12.49 -11.89 -18.75
CA THR A 317 13.66 -12.74 -18.99
C THR A 317 13.70 -13.97 -18.10
N GLY A 318 13.03 -13.93 -16.94
CA GLY A 318 13.37 -14.79 -15.81
C GLY A 318 14.55 -14.24 -15.01
N PHE A 319 14.91 -14.93 -13.94
CA PHE A 319 16.05 -14.56 -13.09
C PHE A 319 17.25 -15.46 -13.36
N ALA A 320 18.47 -14.90 -13.25
CA ALA A 320 19.70 -15.63 -13.54
C ALA A 320 19.85 -16.91 -12.70
N ARG A 321 19.39 -16.88 -11.43
CA ARG A 321 19.42 -18.07 -10.55
C ARG A 321 18.44 -19.16 -10.96
N PHE A 322 17.44 -18.86 -11.79
CA PHE A 322 16.42 -19.84 -12.17
C PHE A 322 16.95 -20.93 -13.08
N ASP A 323 18.04 -20.68 -13.80
CA ASP A 323 18.66 -21.73 -14.60
C ASP A 323 19.23 -22.85 -13.70
N ALA A 324 19.72 -22.51 -12.50
CA ALA A 324 20.14 -23.48 -11.49
C ALA A 324 18.96 -24.05 -10.71
N LEU A 325 17.91 -23.25 -10.44
CA LEU A 325 16.70 -23.70 -9.75
C LEU A 325 15.95 -24.77 -10.56
N LEU A 326 15.78 -24.54 -11.86
CA LEU A 326 15.02 -25.39 -12.79
C LEU A 326 15.85 -26.54 -13.38
N ALA A 327 17.15 -26.59 -13.08
CA ALA A 327 17.99 -27.72 -13.44
C ALA A 327 17.56 -28.97 -12.65
N ASP A 328 17.52 -30.11 -13.35
CA ASP A 328 17.13 -31.42 -12.83
C ASP A 328 18.37 -32.20 -12.34
N ASP A 329 19.05 -31.63 -11.34
CA ASP A 329 20.33 -32.09 -10.77
C ASP A 329 20.24 -32.44 -9.27
N VAL A 330 19.06 -32.30 -8.67
CA VAL A 330 18.83 -32.57 -7.24
C VAL A 330 17.57 -33.42 -7.08
N ASP A 331 17.73 -34.59 -6.48
CA ASP A 331 16.61 -35.47 -6.13
C ASP A 331 15.73 -34.83 -5.04
N VAL A 332 14.42 -34.90 -5.24
CA VAL A 332 13.42 -34.44 -4.25
C VAL A 332 13.29 -35.51 -3.16
N ASP A 333 13.44 -35.09 -1.91
CA ASP A 333 13.09 -35.90 -0.74
C ASP A 333 11.57 -35.80 -0.51
N PRO A 334 10.81 -36.89 -0.75
CA PRO A 334 9.35 -36.86 -0.65
C PRO A 334 8.87 -36.55 0.77
N GLY A 335 9.66 -36.85 1.82
CA GLY A 335 9.29 -36.60 3.21
C GLY A 335 9.65 -35.19 3.70
N GLN A 336 10.49 -34.45 2.98
CA GLN A 336 11.03 -33.19 3.50
C GLN A 336 10.04 -32.02 3.40
N LEU A 337 9.54 -31.56 4.56
CA LEU A 337 8.64 -30.42 4.71
C LEU A 337 9.41 -29.18 5.14
N MET A 338 9.54 -28.19 4.25
CA MET A 338 10.19 -26.92 4.59
C MET A 338 9.21 -25.95 5.23
N ILE A 339 9.60 -25.33 6.35
CA ILE A 339 8.87 -24.26 7.01
C ILE A 339 9.78 -23.03 7.09
N MET A 340 9.43 -21.96 6.38
CA MET A 340 10.29 -20.78 6.22
C MET A 340 9.51 -19.47 6.42
N PRO A 341 9.42 -18.96 7.66
CA PRO A 341 8.71 -17.72 7.95
C PRO A 341 9.52 -16.46 7.57
N THR A 342 8.83 -15.41 7.15
CA THR A 342 9.44 -14.11 6.85
C THR A 342 9.75 -13.33 8.14
N TRP A 343 10.82 -12.54 8.16
CA TRP A 343 11.14 -11.66 9.29
C TRP A 343 10.09 -10.55 9.50
N ARG A 344 9.96 -10.06 10.73
CA ARG A 344 9.08 -8.93 11.08
C ARG A 344 9.92 -7.71 11.48
N PRO A 345 9.85 -6.58 10.74
CA PRO A 345 10.67 -5.41 11.05
C PRO A 345 10.36 -4.73 12.38
N TRP A 346 9.20 -5.00 12.97
CA TRP A 346 8.82 -4.51 14.30
C TRP A 346 9.22 -5.44 15.45
N LEU A 347 9.76 -6.63 15.15
CA LEU A 347 10.24 -7.59 16.16
C LEU A 347 11.77 -7.56 16.21
N GLN A 348 12.31 -6.48 16.77
CA GLN A 348 13.76 -6.31 16.97
C GLN A 348 14.18 -6.49 18.42
N ASP A 349 13.23 -6.40 19.35
CA ASP A 349 13.47 -6.48 20.79
C ASP A 349 13.25 -7.93 21.28
N PRO A 350 14.26 -8.58 21.88
CA PRO A 350 14.14 -9.91 22.46
C PRO A 350 13.04 -10.06 23.50
N GLU A 351 12.78 -9.03 24.34
CA GLU A 351 11.76 -9.13 25.40
C GLU A 351 10.35 -9.21 24.79
N HIS A 352 10.08 -8.41 23.77
CA HIS A 352 8.80 -8.38 23.07
C HIS A 352 8.64 -9.50 22.03
N PHE A 353 9.73 -10.19 21.65
CA PHE A 353 9.68 -11.27 20.66
C PHE A 353 8.88 -12.47 21.17
N VAL A 354 9.12 -12.89 22.41
CA VAL A 354 8.48 -14.08 23.00
C VAL A 354 6.98 -13.87 23.23
N GLU A 355 6.55 -12.64 23.50
CA GLU A 355 5.13 -12.29 23.65
C GLU A 355 4.42 -12.06 22.32
N SER A 356 5.16 -12.05 21.20
CA SER A 356 4.59 -11.71 19.90
C SER A 356 3.70 -12.82 19.34
N ASP A 357 2.63 -12.42 18.64
CA ASP A 357 1.79 -13.33 17.85
C ASP A 357 2.63 -14.20 16.91
N TYR A 358 3.71 -13.64 16.33
CA TYR A 358 4.62 -14.37 15.46
C TYR A 358 5.23 -15.57 16.17
N PHE A 359 5.85 -15.38 17.33
CA PHE A 359 6.49 -16.46 18.07
C PHE A 359 5.45 -17.49 18.53
N GLN A 360 4.34 -17.03 19.10
CA GLN A 360 3.31 -17.91 19.64
C GLN A 360 2.68 -18.79 18.55
N ARG A 361 2.38 -18.24 17.37
CA ARG A 361 1.78 -18.98 16.26
C ARG A 361 2.73 -20.00 15.64
N TRP A 362 3.98 -19.63 15.38
CA TRP A 362 4.96 -20.59 14.84
C TRP A 362 5.31 -21.67 15.86
N LYS A 363 5.49 -21.31 17.14
CA LYS A 363 5.70 -22.29 18.21
C LYS A 363 4.52 -23.27 18.34
N SER A 364 3.29 -22.76 18.30
CA SER A 364 2.08 -23.59 18.34
C SER A 364 2.05 -24.61 17.20
N LEU A 365 2.22 -24.16 15.95
CA LEU A 365 2.28 -25.04 14.79
C LEU A 365 3.39 -26.11 14.91
N LEU A 366 4.61 -25.69 15.27
CA LEU A 366 5.77 -26.58 15.38
C LEU A 366 5.65 -27.61 16.52
N THR A 367 4.81 -27.35 17.53
CA THR A 367 4.59 -28.26 18.66
C THR A 367 3.25 -28.99 18.64
N SER A 368 2.47 -28.78 17.58
CA SER A 368 1.13 -29.34 17.40
C SER A 368 1.16 -30.87 17.37
N ASP A 369 0.31 -31.51 18.19
CA ASP A 369 0.15 -32.97 18.18
C ASP A 369 -0.40 -33.48 16.83
N ARG A 370 -1.17 -32.63 16.13
CA ARG A 370 -1.66 -32.95 14.80
C ARG A 370 -0.53 -32.90 13.76
N LEU A 371 0.40 -31.95 13.87
CA LEU A 371 1.62 -31.97 13.03
C LEU A 371 2.46 -33.22 13.31
N ARG A 372 2.65 -33.60 14.58
CA ARG A 372 3.35 -34.85 14.95
C ARG A 372 2.67 -36.09 14.33
N SER A 373 1.34 -36.14 14.37
CA SER A 373 0.58 -37.23 13.76
C SER A 373 0.79 -37.29 12.25
N LEU A 374 0.87 -36.13 11.56
CA LEU A 374 1.18 -36.07 10.13
C LEU A 374 2.61 -36.50 9.82
N ILE A 375 3.56 -36.10 10.66
CA ILE A 375 4.97 -36.51 10.57
C ILE A 375 5.07 -38.04 10.63
N GLU A 376 4.41 -38.67 11.59
CA GLU A 376 4.40 -40.14 11.73
C GLU A 376 3.63 -40.84 10.59
N LYS A 377 2.46 -40.30 10.19
CA LYS A 377 1.60 -40.87 9.15
C LYS A 377 2.27 -40.88 7.77
N HIS A 378 3.05 -39.86 7.46
CA HIS A 378 3.63 -39.65 6.12
C HIS A 378 5.17 -39.72 6.10
N ASP A 379 5.82 -40.12 7.20
CA ASP A 379 7.29 -40.20 7.34
C ASP A 379 7.98 -38.86 6.99
N LEU A 380 7.47 -37.76 7.56
CA LEU A 380 7.94 -36.41 7.20
C LEU A 380 9.20 -36.02 7.98
N THR A 381 10.08 -35.26 7.32
CA THR A 381 11.25 -34.62 7.94
C THR A 381 11.08 -33.09 7.86
N PRO A 382 10.44 -32.46 8.86
CA PRO A 382 10.27 -31.01 8.86
C PRO A 382 11.59 -30.28 9.11
N ILE A 383 11.81 -29.22 8.33
CA ILE A 383 12.95 -28.31 8.44
C ILE A 383 12.44 -26.90 8.68
N PHE A 384 12.87 -26.28 9.78
CA PHE A 384 12.52 -24.89 10.12
C PHE A 384 13.68 -23.95 9.77
N CYS A 385 13.52 -23.15 8.73
CA CYS A 385 14.54 -22.22 8.23
C CYS A 385 14.18 -20.78 8.61
N LEU A 386 14.89 -20.21 9.59
CA LEU A 386 14.68 -18.82 10.00
C LEU A 386 15.34 -17.83 9.04
N HIS A 387 14.66 -16.73 8.76
CA HIS A 387 15.24 -15.60 8.01
C HIS A 387 16.49 -15.05 8.74
N PRO A 388 17.55 -14.58 8.02
CA PRO A 388 18.77 -14.00 8.60
C PRO A 388 18.54 -13.04 9.78
N ASN A 389 17.70 -12.02 9.60
CA ASN A 389 17.36 -11.04 10.65
C ASN A 389 16.66 -11.62 11.89
N MET A 390 16.18 -12.87 11.85
CA MET A 390 15.52 -13.57 12.96
C MET A 390 16.44 -14.61 13.61
N GLN A 391 17.64 -14.84 13.08
CA GLN A 391 18.56 -15.88 13.57
C GLN A 391 18.99 -15.63 15.02
N GLN A 392 19.01 -14.37 15.47
CA GLN A 392 19.24 -14.04 16.88
C GLN A 392 18.21 -14.65 17.85
N PHE A 393 17.06 -15.10 17.33
CA PHE A 393 15.99 -15.74 18.10
C PHE A 393 15.92 -17.26 17.90
N SER A 394 16.87 -17.85 17.16
CA SER A 394 16.90 -19.29 16.83
C SER A 394 16.83 -20.18 18.07
N SER A 395 17.53 -19.81 19.15
CA SER A 395 17.56 -20.55 20.41
C SER A 395 16.19 -20.73 21.07
N HIS A 396 15.21 -19.87 20.78
CA HIS A 396 13.84 -20.02 21.29
C HIS A 396 13.06 -21.18 20.62
N PHE A 397 13.58 -21.72 19.51
CA PHE A 397 13.01 -22.85 18.78
C PHE A 397 13.77 -24.17 19.02
N ASP A 398 14.82 -24.15 19.84
CA ASP A 398 15.56 -25.35 20.21
C ASP A 398 14.69 -26.30 21.06
N GLY A 399 14.88 -27.60 20.87
CA GLY A 399 14.19 -28.63 21.66
C GLY A 399 12.71 -28.86 21.29
N LEU A 400 12.20 -28.22 20.23
CA LEU A 400 10.82 -28.43 19.75
C LEU A 400 10.63 -29.74 18.94
N GLY A 401 11.69 -30.53 18.75
CA GLY A 401 11.65 -31.80 18.01
C GLY A 401 11.68 -31.64 16.49
N ILE A 402 12.00 -30.44 15.98
CA ILE A 402 12.12 -30.13 14.55
C ILE A 402 13.53 -29.61 14.29
N ARG A 403 14.11 -29.96 13.13
CA ARG A 403 15.45 -29.46 12.74
C ARG A 403 15.36 -27.97 12.41
N VAL A 404 16.02 -27.14 13.22
CA VAL A 404 16.20 -25.71 12.93
C VAL A 404 17.47 -25.54 12.11
N VAL A 405 17.36 -24.94 10.93
CA VAL A 405 18.51 -24.64 10.06
C VAL A 405 18.95 -23.20 10.27
N VAL A 406 20.23 -23.03 10.59
CA VAL A 406 20.87 -21.73 10.82
C VAL A 406 21.51 -21.23 9.53
N GLN A 407 21.57 -19.91 9.35
CA GLN A 407 22.17 -19.30 8.17
C GLN A 407 23.62 -19.75 7.96
N GLY A 408 23.96 -20.16 6.73
CA GLY A 408 25.29 -20.64 6.35
C GLY A 408 25.50 -22.15 6.53
N GLU A 409 24.56 -22.87 7.16
CA GLU A 409 24.64 -24.33 7.31
C GLU A 409 24.32 -25.05 5.99
N ILE A 410 23.28 -24.60 5.27
CA ILE A 410 22.83 -25.17 4.00
C ILE A 410 22.42 -24.05 3.04
N ASP A 411 22.72 -24.20 1.76
CA ASP A 411 22.23 -23.34 0.69
C ASP A 411 20.69 -23.43 0.59
N VAL A 412 20.02 -22.28 0.64
CA VAL A 412 18.55 -22.19 0.53
C VAL A 412 18.06 -22.72 -0.81
N GLN A 413 18.77 -22.49 -1.92
CA GLN A 413 18.39 -23.02 -3.23
C GLN A 413 18.38 -24.56 -3.23
N LEU A 414 19.37 -25.18 -2.58
CA LEU A 414 19.41 -26.63 -2.40
C LEU A 414 18.20 -27.13 -1.59
N LEU A 415 17.87 -26.46 -0.48
CA LEU A 415 16.69 -26.81 0.32
C LEU A 415 15.39 -26.71 -0.49
N LEU A 416 15.21 -25.67 -1.31
CA LEU A 416 14.03 -25.54 -2.17
C LEU A 416 13.91 -26.70 -3.18
N LYS A 417 15.04 -27.16 -3.73
CA LYS A 417 15.06 -28.28 -4.67
C LYS A 417 14.86 -29.63 -4.00
N GLN A 418 15.40 -29.83 -2.80
CA GLN A 418 15.25 -31.08 -2.04
C GLN A 418 13.87 -31.24 -1.40
N SER A 419 13.29 -30.16 -0.85
CA SER A 419 12.01 -30.24 -0.14
C SER A 419 10.83 -30.54 -1.07
N SER A 420 9.88 -31.35 -0.62
CA SER A 420 8.67 -31.71 -1.39
C SER A 420 7.54 -30.70 -1.20
N MET A 421 7.50 -29.99 -0.07
CA MET A 421 6.47 -29.00 0.26
C MET A 421 7.04 -27.82 1.05
N LEU A 422 6.44 -26.62 0.88
CA LEU A 422 6.80 -25.40 1.60
C LEU A 422 5.62 -24.82 2.38
N VAL A 423 5.85 -24.48 3.65
CA VAL A 423 4.98 -23.60 4.46
C VAL A 423 5.71 -22.30 4.71
N THR A 424 5.11 -21.18 4.31
CA THR A 424 5.67 -19.84 4.50
C THR A 424 4.54 -18.83 4.76
N ASP A 425 4.80 -17.52 4.72
CA ASP A 425 3.82 -16.47 5.00
C ASP A 425 3.78 -15.40 3.89
N TYR A 426 4.72 -14.46 3.86
CA TYR A 426 4.78 -13.34 2.91
C TYR A 426 6.08 -13.38 2.08
N SER A 427 6.73 -14.53 2.01
CA SER A 427 8.03 -14.69 1.36
C SER A 427 7.90 -14.74 -0.15
N SER A 428 8.76 -14.02 -0.88
CA SER A 428 8.86 -14.16 -2.34
C SER A 428 9.44 -15.52 -2.74
N VAL A 429 10.15 -16.21 -1.83
CA VAL A 429 10.70 -17.56 -2.04
C VAL A 429 9.61 -18.59 -2.34
N ALA A 430 8.37 -18.33 -1.92
CA ALA A 430 7.25 -19.20 -2.26
C ALA A 430 6.98 -19.26 -3.77
N PHE A 431 7.29 -18.20 -4.53
CA PHE A 431 7.18 -18.24 -5.99
C PHE A 431 8.28 -19.11 -6.59
N ASP A 432 9.54 -18.98 -6.15
CA ASP A 432 10.65 -19.85 -6.55
C ASP A 432 10.29 -21.33 -6.31
N PHE A 433 9.74 -21.66 -5.15
CA PHE A 433 9.31 -23.04 -4.83
C PHE A 433 8.14 -23.50 -5.69
N ALA A 434 7.12 -22.65 -5.89
CA ALA A 434 5.98 -22.94 -6.75
C ALA A 434 6.39 -23.11 -8.22
N PHE A 435 7.48 -22.47 -8.65
CA PHE A 435 8.06 -22.69 -9.96
C PHE A 435 8.66 -24.09 -10.10
N LEU A 436 8.86 -24.86 -9.04
CA LEU A 436 9.18 -26.29 -9.16
C LEU A 436 7.91 -27.17 -9.29
N HIS A 437 6.72 -26.56 -9.39
CA HIS A 437 5.42 -27.24 -9.37
C HIS A 437 5.18 -28.08 -8.11
N LYS A 438 5.71 -27.60 -6.99
CA LYS A 438 5.56 -28.20 -5.67
C LYS A 438 4.56 -27.43 -4.79
N PRO A 439 3.82 -28.08 -3.88
CA PRO A 439 2.83 -27.44 -3.03
C PRO A 439 3.42 -26.38 -2.10
N VAL A 440 2.74 -25.23 -2.00
CA VAL A 440 3.07 -24.12 -1.09
C VAL A 440 1.84 -23.81 -0.25
N VAL A 441 2.02 -23.54 1.05
CA VAL A 441 0.96 -23.04 1.96
C VAL A 441 1.40 -21.72 2.57
N TYR A 442 0.52 -20.72 2.54
CA TYR A 442 0.77 -19.38 3.09
C TYR A 442 0.02 -19.20 4.41
N TYR A 443 0.76 -19.16 5.53
CA TYR A 443 0.24 -18.93 6.86
C TYR A 443 0.31 -17.43 7.24
N GLN A 444 -0.74 -16.68 6.92
CA GLN A 444 -0.83 -15.23 7.06
C GLN A 444 -1.81 -14.82 8.17
N PHE A 445 -1.40 -14.98 9.43
CA PHE A 445 -2.22 -14.63 10.61
C PHE A 445 -2.21 -13.13 10.95
N ASP A 446 -1.26 -12.35 10.43
CA ASP A 446 -1.02 -10.95 10.76
C ASP A 446 -1.13 -9.97 9.56
N ASP A 447 -1.93 -10.32 8.54
CA ASP A 447 -2.03 -9.56 7.26
C ASP A 447 -2.41 -8.09 7.46
N HIS A 448 -3.22 -7.80 8.48
CA HIS A 448 -3.61 -6.43 8.84
C HIS A 448 -2.43 -5.48 9.15
N ARG A 449 -1.24 -6.01 9.47
CA ARG A 449 -0.02 -5.21 9.75
C ARG A 449 0.87 -5.03 8.53
N PHE A 450 0.68 -5.82 7.48
CA PHE A 450 1.47 -5.73 6.25
C PHE A 450 0.85 -4.74 5.25
N ALA A 451 1.70 -4.14 4.41
CA ALA A 451 1.22 -3.34 3.30
C ALA A 451 0.62 -4.25 2.24
N GLN A 452 -0.54 -3.88 1.69
CA GLN A 452 -1.23 -4.68 0.68
C GLN A 452 -0.29 -5.05 -0.49
N PRO A 453 -0.16 -6.34 -0.83
CA PRO A 453 0.69 -6.81 -1.93
C PRO A 453 0.24 -6.27 -3.29
N HIS A 454 1.09 -6.44 -4.32
CA HIS A 454 0.75 -6.06 -5.70
C HIS A 454 -0.27 -7.00 -6.33
N ALA A 455 -0.18 -8.28 -6.00
CA ALA A 455 -1.13 -9.32 -6.40
C ALA A 455 -2.08 -9.62 -5.23
N ASP A 456 -3.35 -9.90 -5.52
CA ASP A 456 -4.29 -10.37 -4.50
C ASP A 456 -3.88 -11.78 -4.04
N PRO A 457 -3.52 -11.99 -2.75
CA PRO A 457 -3.07 -13.29 -2.28
C PRO A 457 -4.11 -14.40 -2.51
N ALA A 458 -5.39 -14.12 -2.25
CA ALA A 458 -6.43 -15.13 -2.34
C ALA A 458 -6.69 -15.58 -3.77
N ALA A 459 -6.57 -14.65 -4.73
CA ALA A 459 -6.85 -14.91 -6.14
C ALA A 459 -5.61 -15.33 -6.94
N GLU A 460 -4.42 -14.86 -6.59
CA GLU A 460 -3.24 -14.96 -7.46
C GLU A 460 -2.08 -15.78 -6.87
N PHE A 461 -2.02 -16.04 -5.56
CA PHE A 461 -0.89 -16.79 -5.01
C PHE A 461 -0.97 -18.29 -5.36
N PRO A 462 0.19 -18.93 -5.62
CA PRO A 462 0.28 -20.35 -5.99
C PRO A 462 0.16 -21.31 -4.79
N GLY A 463 -0.85 -21.11 -3.94
CA GLY A 463 -1.12 -21.96 -2.77
C GLY A 463 -2.26 -21.40 -1.90
N PRO A 464 -2.84 -22.20 -0.99
CA PRO A 464 -3.85 -21.70 -0.07
C PRO A 464 -3.26 -20.64 0.87
N VAL A 465 -3.98 -19.53 1.02
CA VAL A 465 -3.68 -18.45 1.96
C VAL A 465 -4.62 -18.55 3.15
N VAL A 466 -4.07 -18.89 4.31
CA VAL A 466 -4.82 -19.25 5.52
C VAL A 466 -4.27 -18.50 6.74
N ALA A 467 -5.16 -18.11 7.65
CA ALA A 467 -4.80 -17.43 8.90
C ALA A 467 -4.91 -18.34 10.14
N GLU A 468 -5.58 -19.49 10.00
CA GLU A 468 -5.83 -20.46 11.08
C GLU A 468 -4.85 -21.64 10.99
N GLU A 469 -4.32 -22.07 12.14
CA GLU A 469 -3.35 -23.18 12.21
C GLU A 469 -3.94 -24.49 11.66
N ASP A 470 -5.18 -24.82 12.03
CA ASP A 470 -5.85 -26.04 11.56
C ASP A 470 -5.95 -26.10 10.04
N ARG A 471 -6.11 -24.94 9.38
CA ARG A 471 -6.17 -24.86 7.92
C ARG A 471 -4.81 -25.04 7.26
N VAL A 472 -3.71 -24.69 7.95
CA VAL A 472 -2.36 -25.02 7.49
C VAL A 472 -2.19 -26.54 7.54
N LEU A 473 -2.59 -27.18 8.63
CA LEU A 473 -2.50 -28.63 8.81
C LEU A 473 -3.39 -29.40 7.83
N ASP A 474 -4.62 -28.93 7.59
CA ASP A 474 -5.52 -29.46 6.55
C ASP A 474 -4.85 -29.43 5.17
N ALA A 475 -4.17 -28.32 4.84
CA ALA A 475 -3.51 -28.15 3.55
C ALA A 475 -2.27 -29.04 3.41
N ILE A 476 -1.50 -29.23 4.49
CA ILE A 476 -0.39 -30.19 4.55
C ILE A 476 -0.89 -31.61 4.31
N GLU A 477 -1.91 -32.03 5.07
CA GLU A 477 -2.50 -33.36 4.94
C GLU A 477 -3.04 -33.60 3.52
N THR A 478 -3.80 -32.65 2.98
CA THR A 478 -4.36 -32.73 1.62
C THR A 478 -3.25 -32.87 0.56
N ALA A 479 -2.15 -32.12 0.70
CA ALA A 479 -1.04 -32.17 -0.26
C ALA A 479 -0.34 -33.55 -0.24
N TYR A 480 -0.08 -34.12 0.94
CA TYR A 480 0.56 -35.42 1.06
C TYR A 480 -0.37 -36.59 0.69
N GLU A 481 -1.67 -36.49 0.97
CA GLU A 481 -2.67 -37.45 0.49
C GLU A 481 -2.79 -37.45 -1.04
N ALA A 482 -2.55 -36.31 -1.68
CA ALA A 482 -2.44 -36.17 -3.13
C ALA A 482 -1.05 -36.55 -3.69
N GLY A 483 -0.18 -37.18 -2.90
CA GLY A 483 1.15 -37.61 -3.32
C GLY A 483 2.17 -36.48 -3.47
N GLY A 484 1.98 -35.36 -2.77
CA GLY A 484 2.87 -34.19 -2.85
C GLY A 484 2.72 -33.37 -4.12
N ALA A 485 1.66 -33.58 -4.90
CA ALA A 485 1.44 -32.86 -6.15
C ALA A 485 0.76 -31.49 -5.93
N MET A 486 1.26 -30.45 -6.60
CA MET A 486 0.61 -29.14 -6.62
C MET A 486 -0.74 -29.20 -7.33
N ALA A 487 -1.79 -28.66 -6.69
CA ALA A 487 -3.13 -28.65 -7.28
C ALA A 487 -3.16 -27.88 -8.63
N PRO A 488 -3.97 -28.32 -9.62
CA PRO A 488 -3.96 -27.73 -10.97
C PRO A 488 -4.23 -26.22 -11.01
N ASP A 489 -5.06 -25.70 -10.10
CA ASP A 489 -5.32 -24.26 -10.02
C ASP A 489 -4.10 -23.48 -9.55
N PHE A 490 -3.44 -23.94 -8.49
CA PHE A 490 -2.21 -23.31 -7.99
C PHE A 490 -1.07 -23.41 -9.00
N ARG A 491 -1.00 -24.50 -9.77
CA ARG A 491 -0.05 -24.62 -10.88
C ARG A 491 -0.27 -23.54 -11.94
N ARG A 492 -1.53 -23.31 -12.38
CA ARG A 492 -1.85 -22.21 -13.31
C ARG A 492 -1.48 -20.84 -12.75
N ARG A 493 -1.72 -20.62 -11.46
CA ARG A 493 -1.34 -19.37 -10.78
C ARG A 493 0.18 -19.19 -10.74
N ALA A 494 0.93 -20.24 -10.45
CA ALA A 494 2.40 -20.22 -10.48
C ALA A 494 2.92 -19.88 -11.87
N ASP A 495 2.39 -20.54 -12.91
CA ASP A 495 2.82 -20.33 -14.30
C ASP A 495 2.48 -18.93 -14.83
N ARG A 496 1.51 -18.22 -14.23
CA ARG A 496 1.26 -16.80 -14.53
C ARG A 496 2.42 -15.88 -14.10
N PHE A 497 3.24 -16.33 -13.14
CA PHE A 497 4.41 -15.59 -12.63
C PHE A 497 5.74 -16.08 -13.21
N LEU A 498 5.73 -17.03 -14.16
CA LEU A 498 6.92 -17.48 -14.87
C LEU A 498 6.64 -17.66 -16.37
N ALA A 499 7.13 -16.74 -17.20
CA ALA A 499 6.92 -16.80 -18.65
C ALA A 499 7.79 -17.88 -19.34
N HIS A 500 9.01 -18.09 -18.87
CA HIS A 500 9.99 -19.01 -19.45
C HIS A 500 10.40 -20.05 -18.41
N ARG A 501 10.08 -21.31 -18.68
CA ARG A 501 10.40 -22.46 -17.82
C ARG A 501 11.49 -23.28 -18.50
N ASP A 502 12.69 -22.73 -18.51
CA ASP A 502 13.88 -23.31 -19.12
C ASP A 502 15.13 -22.84 -18.36
N THR A 503 16.31 -23.23 -18.83
CA THR A 503 17.60 -22.87 -18.24
C THR A 503 18.36 -21.83 -19.07
N ALA A 504 17.64 -20.93 -19.76
CA ALA A 504 18.18 -19.90 -20.65
C ALA A 504 17.91 -18.46 -20.16
N SER A 505 17.65 -18.28 -18.86
CA SER A 505 17.38 -16.95 -18.28
C SER A 505 18.63 -16.07 -18.32
N ARG A 506 19.82 -16.63 -18.08
CA ARG A 506 21.09 -15.89 -18.13
C ARG A 506 21.38 -15.31 -19.53
N GLU A 507 21.12 -16.10 -20.57
CA GLU A 507 21.24 -15.67 -21.97
C GLU A 507 20.24 -14.55 -22.30
N ARG A 508 18.96 -14.73 -21.96
CA ARG A 508 17.94 -13.67 -22.16
C ARG A 508 18.26 -12.38 -21.42
N ILE A 509 18.80 -12.47 -20.20
CA ILE A 509 19.25 -11.28 -19.45
C ILE A 509 20.38 -10.59 -20.21
N PHE A 510 21.36 -11.33 -20.70
CA PHE A 510 22.45 -10.77 -21.49
C PHE A 510 21.95 -10.07 -22.76
N GLU A 511 21.09 -10.73 -23.54
CA GLU A 511 20.48 -10.15 -24.74
C GLU A 511 19.67 -8.88 -24.42
N ALA A 512 18.89 -8.90 -23.34
CA ALA A 512 18.13 -7.74 -22.90
C ALA A 512 19.04 -6.55 -22.54
N ILE A 513 20.15 -6.80 -21.83
CA ILE A 513 21.14 -5.76 -21.47
C ILE A 513 21.90 -5.26 -22.69
N GLN A 514 22.24 -6.13 -23.65
CA GLN A 514 22.92 -5.72 -24.88
C GLN A 514 22.03 -4.82 -25.75
N ASN A 515 20.76 -5.17 -25.87
CA ASN A 515 19.78 -4.42 -26.67
C ASN A 515 19.20 -3.20 -25.95
N SER A 516 19.51 -3.02 -24.66
CA SER A 516 19.03 -1.88 -23.89
C SER A 516 19.87 -0.64 -24.12
N SER A 517 19.21 0.51 -23.94
CA SER A 517 19.84 1.82 -23.99
C SER A 517 19.20 2.72 -22.95
N LYS A 518 19.93 3.76 -22.53
CA LYS A 518 19.39 4.73 -21.58
C LYS A 518 18.12 5.39 -22.13
N PRO A 519 16.98 5.27 -21.42
CA PRO A 519 15.74 5.86 -21.87
C PRO A 519 15.81 7.39 -21.83
N ASP A 520 15.19 8.03 -22.82
CA ASP A 520 15.06 9.49 -22.83
C ASP A 520 14.23 9.97 -21.63
N VAL A 521 14.73 10.98 -20.92
CA VAL A 521 13.99 11.59 -19.80
C VAL A 521 12.75 12.30 -20.35
N THR A 522 11.58 11.73 -20.07
CA THR A 522 10.31 12.25 -20.60
C THR A 522 9.84 13.49 -19.83
N MET A 523 8.92 14.25 -20.43
CA MET A 523 8.25 15.36 -19.72
C MET A 523 7.43 14.86 -18.52
N ALA A 524 6.88 13.64 -18.60
CA ALA A 524 6.17 13.00 -17.49
C ALA A 524 7.12 12.79 -16.30
N ASP A 525 8.35 12.32 -16.54
CA ASP A 525 9.36 12.13 -15.49
C ASP A 525 9.73 13.43 -14.80
N ARG A 526 9.86 14.51 -15.59
CA ARG A 526 10.12 15.85 -15.04
C ARG A 526 8.99 16.32 -14.13
N ILE A 527 7.73 16.10 -14.52
CA ILE A 527 6.54 16.49 -13.74
C ILE A 527 6.36 15.60 -12.50
N GLN A 528 6.70 14.32 -12.58
CA GLN A 528 6.57 13.37 -11.48
C GLN A 528 7.74 13.43 -10.49
N SER A 529 8.85 14.09 -10.86
CA SER A 529 9.97 14.34 -9.95
C SER A 529 9.52 14.91 -8.61
N GLU A 530 10.20 14.52 -7.53
CA GLU A 530 9.89 15.00 -6.17
C GLU A 530 9.87 16.55 -6.09
N THR A 531 10.75 17.19 -6.87
CA THR A 531 10.83 18.64 -7.05
C THR A 531 9.57 19.22 -7.65
N ALA A 532 9.18 18.73 -8.82
CA ALA A 532 7.99 19.22 -9.52
C ALA A 532 6.73 18.95 -8.69
N GLN A 533 6.61 17.79 -8.05
CA GLN A 533 5.49 17.47 -7.15
C GLN A 533 5.44 18.38 -5.92
N SER A 534 6.59 18.77 -5.38
CA SER A 534 6.66 19.68 -4.23
C SER A 534 6.27 21.11 -4.64
N VAL A 535 6.77 21.61 -5.76
CA VAL A 535 6.35 22.89 -6.34
C VAL A 535 4.86 22.87 -6.68
N TYR A 536 4.38 21.80 -7.32
CA TYR A 536 2.99 21.60 -7.67
C TYR A 536 2.07 21.62 -6.44
N ARG A 537 2.47 20.96 -5.34
CA ARG A 537 1.72 21.01 -4.07
C ARG A 537 1.62 22.42 -3.51
N VAL A 538 2.70 23.21 -3.58
CA VAL A 538 2.69 24.62 -3.15
C VAL A 538 1.81 25.45 -4.07
N ALA A 539 1.94 25.28 -5.39
CA ALA A 539 1.14 25.98 -6.39
C ALA A 539 -0.36 25.70 -6.21
N ARG A 540 -0.77 24.46 -5.96
CA ARG A 540 -2.19 24.10 -5.71
C ARG A 540 -2.77 24.72 -4.45
N ARG A 541 -1.95 25.04 -3.46
CA ARG A 541 -2.38 25.73 -2.23
C ARG A 541 -2.53 27.24 -2.44
N ASN A 542 -2.02 27.78 -3.54
CA ASN A 542 -2.17 29.18 -3.86
C ASN A 542 -3.65 29.49 -4.20
N ARG A 543 -4.19 30.56 -3.61
CA ARG A 543 -5.56 31.03 -3.83
C ARG A 543 -5.90 31.29 -5.30
N TYR A 544 -4.90 31.55 -6.15
CA TYR A 544 -5.10 31.81 -7.58
C TYR A 544 -5.16 30.54 -8.45
N TYR A 545 -4.79 29.37 -7.92
CA TYR A 545 -4.75 28.13 -8.69
C TYR A 545 -6.11 27.76 -9.31
N LEU A 546 -7.15 27.67 -8.48
CA LEU A 546 -8.50 27.33 -8.95
C LEU A 546 -9.04 28.35 -9.96
N PRO A 547 -8.96 29.68 -9.74
CA PRO A 547 -9.32 30.67 -10.75
C PRO A 547 -8.62 30.48 -12.10
N VAL A 548 -7.31 30.19 -12.10
CA VAL A 548 -6.55 29.93 -13.33
C VAL A 548 -7.05 28.66 -14.01
N MET A 549 -7.21 27.56 -13.26
CA MET A 549 -7.71 26.31 -13.83
C MET A 549 -9.13 26.44 -14.39
N LYS A 550 -10.01 27.25 -13.79
CA LYS A 550 -11.34 27.54 -14.34
C LYS A 550 -11.26 28.25 -15.70
N ARG A 551 -10.32 29.17 -15.88
CA ARG A 551 -10.08 29.83 -17.17
C ARG A 551 -9.51 28.86 -18.20
N LEU A 552 -8.52 28.05 -17.79
CA LEU A 552 -7.94 27.02 -18.64
C LEU A 552 -8.99 25.98 -19.05
N TYR A 553 -9.88 25.57 -18.15
CA TYR A 553 -11.00 24.66 -18.48
C TYR A 553 -11.84 25.20 -19.63
N LYS A 554 -12.18 26.49 -19.63
CA LYS A 554 -12.92 27.12 -20.75
C LYS A 554 -12.15 27.02 -22.07
N LEU A 555 -10.83 27.16 -22.05
CA LEU A 555 -9.98 26.99 -23.23
C LEU A 555 -9.87 25.52 -23.65
N MET A 556 -9.73 24.60 -22.69
CA MET A 556 -9.64 23.15 -22.94
C MET A 556 -10.90 22.61 -23.63
N ARG A 557 -12.08 23.20 -23.36
CA ARG A 557 -13.34 22.86 -24.05
C ARG A 557 -13.34 23.15 -25.55
N LEU A 558 -12.37 23.92 -26.06
CA LEU A 558 -12.21 24.15 -27.51
C LEU A 558 -11.52 22.98 -28.22
N ALA A 559 -10.85 22.08 -27.48
CA ALA A 559 -10.28 20.87 -28.06
C ALA A 559 -11.38 19.93 -28.60
N PRO A 560 -11.06 18.99 -29.51
CA PRO A 560 -12.01 17.97 -29.96
C PRO A 560 -12.57 17.15 -28.79
N LEU A 561 -13.84 16.74 -28.90
CA LEU A 561 -14.45 15.79 -27.97
C LEU A 561 -13.85 14.40 -28.22
N ASP A 562 -13.47 13.70 -27.16
CA ASP A 562 -12.98 12.32 -27.21
C ASP A 562 -14.14 11.35 -26.99
N GLU A 563 -14.62 10.75 -28.08
CA GLU A 563 -15.74 9.80 -28.10
C GLU A 563 -15.45 8.49 -27.35
N GLN A 564 -14.18 8.18 -27.12
CA GLN A 564 -13.73 6.92 -26.52
C GLN A 564 -13.37 7.08 -25.04
N THR A 565 -13.65 8.24 -24.42
CA THR A 565 -13.33 8.48 -23.00
C THR A 565 -14.59 8.52 -22.12
N ILE A 566 -14.56 7.73 -21.04
CA ILE A 566 -15.57 7.66 -19.98
C ILE A 566 -14.95 8.12 -18.66
N VAL A 567 -15.53 9.13 -18.02
CA VAL A 567 -15.07 9.68 -16.73
C VAL A 567 -15.99 9.19 -15.60
N PHE A 568 -15.39 8.61 -14.56
CA PHE A 568 -16.08 8.14 -13.37
C PHE A 568 -15.70 8.96 -12.14
N GLU A 569 -16.67 9.23 -11.27
CA GLU A 569 -16.42 9.84 -9.96
C GLU A 569 -17.44 9.37 -8.91
N THR A 570 -16.95 9.05 -7.71
CA THR A 570 -17.79 8.69 -6.56
C THR A 570 -17.38 9.51 -5.33
N GLY A 571 -18.37 10.01 -4.58
CA GLY A 571 -18.12 10.65 -3.27
C GLY A 571 -17.19 11.86 -3.36
N GLN A 572 -17.28 12.61 -4.46
CA GLN A 572 -16.38 13.71 -4.80
C GLN A 572 -14.89 13.30 -4.91
N GLY A 573 -14.62 12.14 -5.51
CA GLY A 573 -13.28 11.60 -5.73
C GLY A 573 -12.64 11.00 -4.48
N LYS A 574 -13.44 10.73 -3.43
CA LYS A 574 -12.97 10.14 -2.17
C LYS A 574 -13.14 8.63 -2.08
N GLN A 575 -13.90 8.03 -3.00
CA GLN A 575 -14.26 6.61 -2.96
C GLN A 575 -14.10 5.94 -4.33
N TYR A 576 -13.82 4.64 -4.30
CA TYR A 576 -14.03 3.70 -5.38
C TYR A 576 -15.09 2.72 -4.87
N ALA A 577 -16.36 3.06 -5.10
CA ALA A 577 -17.53 2.41 -4.52
C ALA A 577 -18.78 2.82 -5.30
N ASP A 578 -19.93 2.32 -4.87
CA ASP A 578 -21.26 2.76 -5.30
C ASP A 578 -21.52 2.49 -6.80
N SER A 579 -22.59 3.05 -7.37
CA SER A 579 -23.08 2.67 -8.70
C SER A 579 -22.07 2.93 -9.83
N PRO A 580 -21.25 4.01 -9.80
CA PRO A 580 -20.19 4.19 -10.77
C PRO A 580 -19.14 3.05 -10.75
N ARG A 581 -18.88 2.42 -9.60
CA ARG A 581 -17.92 1.30 -9.48
C ARG A 581 -18.46 0.08 -10.21
N ALA A 582 -19.70 -0.29 -9.93
CA ALA A 582 -20.35 -1.43 -10.56
C ALA A 582 -20.43 -1.27 -12.09
N ILE A 583 -20.75 -0.06 -12.59
CA ILE A 583 -20.74 0.21 -14.04
C ILE A 583 -19.32 0.08 -14.62
N HIS A 584 -18.30 0.58 -13.93
CA HIS A 584 -16.91 0.48 -14.38
C HIS A 584 -16.42 -0.99 -14.42
N GLU A 585 -16.71 -1.77 -13.39
CA GLU A 585 -16.32 -3.18 -13.30
C GLU A 585 -17.05 -4.02 -14.35
N GLU A 586 -18.33 -3.76 -14.60
CA GLU A 586 -19.09 -4.43 -15.65
C GLU A 586 -18.56 -4.11 -17.06
N LEU A 587 -18.13 -2.87 -17.32
CA LEU A 587 -17.46 -2.52 -18.59
C LEU A 587 -16.15 -3.29 -18.77
N ILE A 588 -15.37 -3.45 -17.70
CA ILE A 588 -14.13 -4.25 -17.73
C ILE A 588 -14.46 -5.72 -18.00
N ARG A 589 -15.46 -6.28 -17.31
CA ARG A 589 -15.91 -7.67 -17.49
C ARG A 589 -16.35 -7.96 -18.92
N ARG A 590 -16.96 -6.99 -19.59
CA ARG A 590 -17.37 -7.06 -21.01
C ARG A 590 -16.24 -6.87 -22.01
N GLY A 591 -15.00 -6.61 -21.56
CA GLY A 591 -13.84 -6.39 -22.43
C GLY A 591 -13.87 -5.04 -23.16
N ASP A 592 -14.55 -4.03 -22.60
CA ASP A 592 -14.62 -2.71 -23.21
C ASP A 592 -13.23 -2.05 -23.31
N THR A 593 -12.83 -1.64 -24.52
CA THR A 593 -11.49 -1.08 -24.79
C THR A 593 -11.42 0.44 -24.69
N ARG A 594 -12.52 1.12 -24.33
CA ARG A 594 -12.53 2.58 -24.20
C ARG A 594 -11.73 3.02 -23.00
N ARG A 595 -11.19 4.25 -23.08
CA ARG A 595 -10.42 4.86 -22.02
C ARG A 595 -11.35 5.19 -20.85
N LYS A 596 -11.05 4.62 -19.69
CA LYS A 596 -11.76 4.84 -18.44
C LYS A 596 -10.91 5.74 -17.56
N VAL A 597 -11.44 6.90 -17.18
CA VAL A 597 -10.73 7.86 -16.32
C VAL A 597 -11.47 7.93 -14.99
N TRP A 598 -10.86 7.37 -13.95
CA TRP A 598 -11.45 7.38 -12.63
C TRP A 598 -10.89 8.54 -11.79
N ILE A 599 -11.75 9.44 -11.36
CA ILE A 599 -11.37 10.56 -10.49
C ILE A 599 -11.27 10.08 -9.05
N TYR A 600 -10.03 9.87 -8.57
CA TYR A 600 -9.77 9.35 -7.23
C TYR A 600 -8.38 9.73 -6.72
N HIS A 601 -8.19 9.58 -5.42
CA HIS A 601 -6.96 9.97 -4.72
C HIS A 601 -6.10 8.78 -4.28
N LYS A 602 -6.65 7.56 -4.24
CA LYS A 602 -5.90 6.33 -3.93
C LYS A 602 -5.78 5.47 -5.19
N ARG A 603 -5.17 4.28 -5.05
CA ARG A 603 -5.15 3.30 -6.14
C ARG A 603 -6.47 2.58 -6.25
N LEU A 604 -6.82 2.19 -7.46
CA LEU A 604 -7.96 1.31 -7.70
C LEU A 604 -7.57 -0.12 -7.36
N PRO A 605 -8.48 -0.91 -6.76
CA PRO A 605 -8.27 -2.33 -6.50
C PRO A 605 -8.37 -3.18 -7.77
N VAL A 606 -8.80 -2.59 -8.91
CA VAL A 606 -9.02 -3.32 -10.16
C VAL A 606 -7.87 -3.11 -11.15
N THR A 607 -7.53 -4.19 -11.86
CA THR A 607 -6.54 -4.17 -12.93
C THR A 607 -7.19 -4.12 -14.31
N ASP A 608 -7.28 -2.91 -14.88
CA ASP A 608 -7.56 -2.69 -16.30
C ASP A 608 -6.49 -1.80 -16.92
N ARG A 609 -5.99 -2.19 -18.10
CA ARG A 609 -5.00 -1.43 -18.89
C ARG A 609 -5.59 -0.16 -19.50
N HIS A 610 -6.91 -0.10 -19.66
CA HIS A 610 -7.62 1.05 -20.21
C HIS A 610 -8.10 2.04 -19.12
N THR A 611 -7.88 1.72 -17.83
CA THR A 611 -8.27 2.57 -16.70
C THR A 611 -7.10 3.40 -16.17
N THR A 612 -7.29 4.72 -16.10
CA THR A 612 -6.33 5.67 -15.52
C THR A 612 -6.93 6.41 -14.32
N VAL A 613 -6.13 6.61 -13.27
CA VAL A 613 -6.56 7.35 -12.06
C VAL A 613 -6.13 8.81 -12.13
N VAL A 614 -7.08 9.72 -11.94
CA VAL A 614 -6.83 11.16 -11.99
C VAL A 614 -7.22 11.83 -10.67
N LYS A 615 -6.29 12.59 -10.08
CA LYS A 615 -6.56 13.33 -8.84
C LYS A 615 -7.56 14.46 -9.10
N ARG A 616 -8.63 14.56 -8.30
CA ARG A 616 -9.59 15.68 -8.34
C ARG A 616 -8.88 17.04 -8.24
N HIS A 617 -9.35 18.01 -9.01
CA HIS A 617 -8.77 19.36 -9.17
C HIS A 617 -7.32 19.40 -9.66
N SER A 618 -6.82 18.36 -10.32
CA SER A 618 -5.55 18.42 -11.08
C SER A 618 -5.79 18.97 -12.50
N PRO A 619 -4.76 19.40 -13.25
CA PRO A 619 -4.92 19.77 -14.65
C PRO A 619 -5.59 18.68 -15.50
N ALA A 620 -5.20 17.41 -15.29
CA ALA A 620 -5.83 16.26 -15.94
C ALA A 620 -7.33 16.13 -15.61
N PHE A 621 -7.76 16.43 -14.38
CA PHE A 621 -9.18 16.45 -14.02
C PHE A 621 -9.97 17.45 -14.87
N PHE A 622 -9.43 18.67 -15.07
CA PHE A 622 -10.08 19.66 -15.92
C PHE A 622 -10.05 19.27 -17.39
N TRP A 623 -8.94 18.70 -17.87
CA TRP A 623 -8.79 18.23 -19.24
C TRP A 623 -9.80 17.14 -19.60
N HIS A 624 -9.86 16.07 -18.80
CA HIS A 624 -10.76 14.95 -19.07
C HIS A 624 -12.24 15.36 -18.97
N LEU A 625 -12.62 16.20 -18.00
CA LEU A 625 -13.98 16.74 -17.99
C LEU A 625 -14.23 17.63 -19.21
N ALA A 626 -13.27 18.43 -19.67
CA ALA A 626 -13.47 19.29 -20.84
C ALA A 626 -13.64 18.51 -22.17
N THR A 627 -13.09 17.30 -22.25
CA THR A 627 -12.92 16.55 -23.52
C THR A 627 -13.69 15.24 -23.59
N ALA A 628 -14.01 14.59 -22.46
CA ALA A 628 -14.65 13.28 -22.47
C ALA A 628 -16.09 13.31 -22.98
N LYS A 629 -16.47 12.26 -23.71
CA LYS A 629 -17.84 12.02 -24.16
C LYS A 629 -18.78 11.63 -23.03
N TYR A 630 -18.37 10.73 -22.14
CA TYR A 630 -19.26 10.18 -21.09
C TYR A 630 -18.81 10.58 -19.69
N TRP A 631 -19.74 11.06 -18.87
CA TRP A 631 -19.55 11.31 -17.45
C TRP A 631 -20.50 10.42 -16.64
N ILE A 632 -19.98 9.71 -15.64
CA ILE A 632 -20.74 8.86 -14.73
C ILE A 632 -20.39 9.28 -13.30
N ASN A 633 -21.35 9.81 -12.57
CA ASN A 633 -21.15 10.33 -11.21
C ASN A 633 -22.33 9.95 -10.32
N ASN A 634 -22.10 9.85 -9.00
CA ASN A 634 -23.14 9.66 -8.00
C ASN A 634 -23.46 10.93 -7.18
N HIS A 635 -22.67 11.98 -7.44
CA HIS A 635 -22.83 13.35 -6.95
C HIS A 635 -22.81 14.31 -8.13
N ASN A 636 -22.94 15.61 -7.84
CA ASN A 636 -22.72 16.64 -8.84
C ASN A 636 -21.24 17.05 -8.91
N PHE A 637 -20.75 17.27 -10.15
CA PHE A 637 -19.50 18.00 -10.36
C PHE A 637 -19.62 19.45 -9.86
N PRO A 638 -18.48 20.11 -9.55
CA PRO A 638 -18.50 21.51 -9.15
C PRO A 638 -19.19 22.40 -10.18
N ASN A 639 -19.96 23.40 -9.72
CA ASN A 639 -20.79 24.28 -10.56
C ASN A 639 -20.05 25.02 -11.70
N TYR A 640 -18.74 25.18 -11.61
CA TYR A 640 -17.91 25.79 -12.66
C TYR A 640 -17.50 24.83 -13.78
N ILE A 641 -17.85 23.55 -13.66
CA ILE A 641 -17.69 22.53 -14.68
C ILE A 641 -19.02 22.37 -15.40
N HIS A 642 -19.00 22.56 -16.71
CA HIS A 642 -20.18 22.44 -17.56
C HIS A 642 -19.94 21.41 -18.65
N ARG A 643 -20.85 20.43 -18.75
CA ARG A 643 -20.88 19.43 -19.84
C ARG A 643 -20.93 20.13 -21.19
N ARG A 644 -20.36 19.50 -22.23
CA ARG A 644 -20.58 19.91 -23.62
C ARG A 644 -21.88 19.34 -24.13
N ASP A 645 -22.59 20.05 -25.00
CA ASP A 645 -23.90 19.62 -25.48
C ASP A 645 -23.90 18.22 -26.12
N GLN A 646 -22.80 17.87 -26.80
CA GLN A 646 -22.56 16.56 -27.41
C GLN A 646 -22.14 15.44 -26.42
N GLY A 647 -21.81 15.78 -25.17
CA GLY A 647 -21.45 14.79 -24.14
C GLY A 647 -22.67 14.09 -23.54
N THR A 648 -22.46 13.05 -22.76
CA THR A 648 -23.51 12.32 -22.05
C THR A 648 -23.16 12.27 -20.57
N TYR A 649 -24.03 12.80 -19.70
CA TYR A 649 -23.86 12.74 -18.26
C TYR A 649 -24.95 11.88 -17.62
N ILE A 650 -24.52 10.75 -17.06
CA ILE A 650 -25.33 9.82 -16.28
C ILE A 650 -25.14 10.12 -14.80
N GLN A 651 -26.21 10.58 -14.17
CA GLN A 651 -26.29 10.75 -12.73
C GLN A 651 -26.83 9.45 -12.13
N THR A 652 -26.04 8.80 -11.29
CA THR A 652 -26.45 7.57 -10.61
C THR A 652 -27.12 7.83 -9.27
N TRP A 653 -26.93 9.02 -8.70
CA TRP A 653 -27.31 9.34 -7.32
C TRP A 653 -26.77 8.31 -6.31
N HIS A 654 -27.16 8.39 -5.05
CA HIS A 654 -26.52 7.61 -3.98
C HIS A 654 -27.51 7.02 -2.98
N GLY A 655 -28.76 6.81 -3.39
CA GLY A 655 -29.74 6.04 -2.63
C GLY A 655 -31.17 6.50 -2.80
N THR A 656 -32.09 5.63 -2.37
CA THR A 656 -33.53 5.88 -2.42
C THR A 656 -33.91 7.01 -1.44
N PRO A 657 -34.65 8.04 -1.88
CA PRO A 657 -35.02 9.14 -1.00
C PRO A 657 -35.96 8.71 0.14
N LEU A 658 -35.47 8.78 1.38
CA LEU A 658 -36.32 8.76 2.58
C LEU A 658 -36.77 10.18 2.96
N LYS A 659 -35.79 11.08 3.04
CA LYS A 659 -35.97 12.48 3.46
C LYS A 659 -36.36 13.34 2.27
N ARG A 660 -37.23 14.33 2.47
CA ARG A 660 -37.52 15.37 1.47
C ARG A 660 -36.25 16.14 1.15
N MET A 661 -36.02 16.38 -0.14
CA MET A 661 -34.79 17.00 -0.63
C MET A 661 -35.11 18.20 -1.52
N PHE A 662 -34.22 19.20 -1.50
CA PHE A 662 -34.21 20.33 -2.43
C PHE A 662 -35.55 21.05 -2.55
N LEU A 663 -36.21 21.00 -3.72
CA LEU A 663 -37.45 21.75 -3.97
C LEU A 663 -38.63 21.27 -3.12
N ASP A 664 -38.54 20.08 -2.56
CA ASP A 664 -39.57 19.52 -1.69
C ASP A 664 -39.32 19.85 -0.20
N GLN A 665 -38.29 20.65 0.12
CA GLN A 665 -38.03 21.14 1.48
C GLN A 665 -38.68 22.51 1.70
N ASP A 666 -39.37 22.67 2.82
CA ASP A 666 -40.03 23.93 3.17
C ASP A 666 -39.04 25.02 3.62
N ASN A 667 -37.89 24.64 4.20
CA ASN A 667 -36.87 25.55 4.72
C ASN A 667 -35.43 25.08 4.41
N PHE A 668 -34.55 26.01 4.00
CA PHE A 668 -33.12 25.75 3.77
C PHE A 668 -32.25 26.33 4.91
N TYR A 669 -32.11 25.61 6.02
CA TYR A 669 -31.23 26.03 7.11
C TYR A 669 -29.73 25.94 6.71
N GLY A 670 -28.95 26.98 6.98
CA GLY A 670 -27.48 26.98 6.83
C GLY A 670 -26.94 26.99 5.39
N ARG A 671 -27.75 27.34 4.38
CA ARG A 671 -27.34 27.41 2.96
C ARG A 671 -27.25 28.86 2.47
N ASP A 672 -26.35 29.13 1.53
CA ASP A 672 -26.20 30.47 0.94
C ASP A 672 -27.32 30.78 -0.09
N PRO A 673 -27.61 32.08 -0.35
CA PRO A 673 -28.76 32.51 -1.17
C PRO A 673 -28.80 31.95 -2.60
N GLY A 674 -27.68 31.49 -3.17
CA GLY A 674 -27.60 30.93 -4.53
C GLY A 674 -27.61 29.40 -4.57
N TYR A 675 -27.90 28.73 -3.46
CA TYR A 675 -27.85 27.26 -3.38
C TYR A 675 -28.82 26.57 -4.33
N VAL A 676 -30.09 27.02 -4.34
CA VAL A 676 -31.15 26.43 -5.17
C VAL A 676 -30.82 26.55 -6.66
N ASP A 677 -30.35 27.72 -7.10
CA ASP A 677 -30.00 27.96 -8.51
C ASP A 677 -28.87 27.05 -8.96
N ARG A 678 -27.82 26.88 -8.14
CA ARG A 678 -26.71 25.97 -8.47
C ARG A 678 -27.15 24.51 -8.59
N VAL A 679 -28.15 24.09 -7.82
CA VAL A 679 -28.67 22.72 -7.89
C VAL A 679 -29.50 22.53 -9.15
N LYS A 680 -30.33 23.52 -9.51
CA LYS A 680 -31.06 23.54 -10.79
C LYS A 680 -30.09 23.49 -11.97
N GLU A 681 -29.03 24.30 -11.94
CA GLU A 681 -27.96 24.26 -12.94
C GLU A 681 -27.26 22.91 -13.01
N ALA A 682 -27.03 22.25 -11.87
CA ALA A 682 -26.38 20.94 -11.84
C ALA A 682 -27.29 19.84 -12.42
N SER A 683 -28.57 19.83 -12.05
CA SER A 683 -29.56 18.86 -12.55
C SER A 683 -29.90 19.05 -14.03
N ALA A 684 -29.88 20.28 -14.53
CA ALA A 684 -30.04 20.58 -15.95
C ALA A 684 -28.91 20.00 -16.84
N GLN A 685 -27.77 19.62 -16.26
CA GLN A 685 -26.67 19.00 -17.02
C GLN A 685 -26.86 17.50 -17.25
N TRP A 686 -27.76 16.84 -16.51
CA TRP A 686 -27.94 15.40 -16.56
C TRP A 686 -28.69 14.99 -17.84
N ASN A 687 -28.09 14.08 -18.60
CA ASN A 687 -28.76 13.45 -19.73
C ASN A 687 -29.70 12.34 -19.27
N ALA A 688 -29.29 11.58 -18.25
CA ALA A 688 -30.16 10.60 -17.60
C ALA A 688 -29.88 10.51 -16.09
N LEU A 689 -30.91 10.14 -15.34
CA LEU A 689 -30.86 9.82 -13.91
C LEU A 689 -31.17 8.34 -13.71
N VAL A 690 -30.30 7.59 -13.04
CA VAL A 690 -30.58 6.20 -12.65
C VAL A 690 -31.51 6.18 -11.44
N SER A 691 -32.51 5.30 -11.46
CA SER A 691 -33.51 5.14 -10.41
C SER A 691 -33.74 3.66 -10.09
N PRO A 692 -33.90 3.29 -8.80
CA PRO A 692 -34.15 1.92 -8.39
C PRO A 692 -35.61 1.49 -8.54
N SER A 693 -36.56 2.43 -8.50
CA SER A 693 -38.00 2.14 -8.43
C SER A 693 -38.89 3.32 -8.85
N PRO A 694 -40.17 3.06 -9.16
CA PRO A 694 -41.16 4.11 -9.42
C PRO A 694 -41.26 5.14 -8.29
N TYR A 695 -41.12 4.69 -7.05
CA TYR A 695 -41.12 5.55 -5.86
C TYR A 695 -39.96 6.56 -5.91
N ALA A 696 -38.73 6.06 -6.13
CA ALA A 696 -37.55 6.91 -6.20
C ALA A 696 -37.62 7.86 -7.41
N THR A 697 -38.12 7.38 -8.55
CA THR A 697 -38.34 8.18 -9.76
C THR A 697 -39.24 9.38 -9.47
N LYS A 698 -40.37 9.16 -8.79
CA LYS A 698 -41.32 10.24 -8.42
C LYS A 698 -40.67 11.26 -7.48
N ALA A 699 -40.01 10.80 -6.42
CA ALA A 699 -39.38 11.67 -5.43
C ALA A 699 -38.22 12.50 -6.04
N MET A 700 -37.38 11.87 -6.86
CA MET A 700 -36.25 12.56 -7.52
C MET A 700 -36.70 13.59 -8.56
N ARG A 701 -37.75 13.28 -9.35
CA ARG A 701 -38.31 14.25 -10.30
C ARG A 701 -38.87 15.49 -9.61
N SER A 702 -39.59 15.30 -8.50
CA SER A 702 -40.13 16.41 -7.71
C SER A 702 -39.01 17.25 -7.09
N SER A 703 -38.14 16.62 -6.29
CA SER A 703 -37.08 17.31 -5.55
C SER A 703 -36.12 18.11 -6.42
N TYR A 704 -35.78 17.63 -7.63
CA TYR A 704 -34.86 18.32 -8.53
C TYR A 704 -35.54 19.10 -9.65
N GLY A 705 -36.86 19.00 -9.80
CA GLY A 705 -37.57 19.53 -10.97
C GLY A 705 -37.05 18.93 -12.28
N TYR A 706 -36.58 17.68 -12.23
CA TYR A 706 -35.90 17.03 -13.36
C TYR A 706 -36.93 16.47 -14.35
N THR A 707 -36.86 16.93 -15.59
CA THR A 707 -37.78 16.52 -16.68
C THR A 707 -37.13 15.61 -17.72
N GLY A 708 -35.84 15.31 -17.58
CA GLY A 708 -35.09 14.46 -18.49
C GLY A 708 -35.39 12.96 -18.34
N GLU A 709 -34.55 12.15 -18.99
CA GLU A 709 -34.71 10.70 -19.02
C GLU A 709 -34.34 10.07 -17.68
N VAL A 710 -35.15 9.09 -17.24
CA VAL A 710 -34.88 8.33 -16.00
C VAL A 710 -34.70 6.86 -16.37
N TYR A 711 -33.57 6.29 -16.00
CA TYR A 711 -33.25 4.87 -16.16
C TYR A 711 -33.71 4.14 -14.91
N GLU A 712 -34.99 3.77 -14.89
CA GLU A 712 -35.57 2.96 -13.82
C GLU A 712 -35.18 1.48 -13.97
N LEU A 713 -33.90 1.18 -13.72
CA LEU A 713 -33.27 -0.10 -14.05
C LEU A 713 -32.63 -0.81 -12.83
N GLY A 714 -32.86 -0.28 -11.63
CA GLY A 714 -32.17 -0.71 -10.41
C GLY A 714 -30.93 0.14 -10.13
N TYR A 715 -30.32 -0.04 -8.96
CA TYR A 715 -29.02 0.54 -8.64
C TYR A 715 -27.89 -0.43 -8.96
N PRO A 716 -26.94 -0.07 -9.85
CA PRO A 716 -25.77 -0.89 -10.15
C PRO A 716 -24.97 -1.35 -8.91
N ARG A 717 -24.87 -0.52 -7.86
CA ARG A 717 -24.15 -0.91 -6.62
C ARG A 717 -24.80 -2.08 -5.88
N ASN A 718 -26.08 -2.33 -6.09
CA ASN A 718 -26.80 -3.41 -5.44
C ASN A 718 -26.64 -4.75 -6.18
N ASP A 719 -26.00 -4.78 -7.35
CA ASP A 719 -25.78 -6.02 -8.10
C ASP A 719 -25.00 -7.07 -7.29
N VAL A 720 -24.02 -6.61 -6.49
CA VAL A 720 -23.21 -7.47 -5.62
C VAL A 720 -24.04 -8.20 -4.56
N LEU A 721 -25.24 -7.69 -4.22
CA LEU A 721 -26.13 -8.29 -3.22
C LEU A 721 -26.86 -9.54 -3.74
N ARG A 722 -26.89 -9.74 -5.06
CA ARG A 722 -27.56 -10.87 -5.75
C ARG A 722 -26.66 -11.57 -6.77
N GLY A 723 -25.37 -11.25 -6.79
CA GLY A 723 -24.40 -11.79 -7.74
C GLY A 723 -23.95 -13.23 -7.41
N PRO A 724 -23.24 -13.90 -8.34
CA PRO A 724 -22.72 -15.25 -8.12
C PRO A 724 -21.65 -15.32 -7.02
N ASP A 725 -20.93 -14.21 -6.79
CA ASP A 725 -19.79 -14.16 -5.86
C ASP A 725 -20.19 -13.76 -4.43
N THR A 726 -21.49 -13.66 -4.13
CA THR A 726 -22.00 -13.15 -2.85
C THR A 726 -21.44 -13.90 -1.63
N ASP A 727 -21.38 -15.22 -1.67
CA ASP A 727 -20.90 -16.05 -0.54
C ASP A 727 -19.37 -15.93 -0.35
N GLU A 728 -18.63 -15.81 -1.45
CA GLU A 728 -17.19 -15.59 -1.43
C GLU A 728 -16.87 -14.22 -0.82
N ILE A 729 -17.54 -13.17 -1.28
CA ILE A 729 -17.38 -11.80 -0.75
C ILE A 729 -17.73 -11.76 0.74
N ARG A 730 -18.86 -12.36 1.15
CA ARG A 730 -19.26 -12.45 2.56
C ARG A 730 -18.16 -13.11 3.40
N THR A 731 -17.64 -14.24 2.95
CA THR A 731 -16.58 -14.99 3.66
C THR A 731 -15.28 -14.19 3.71
N GLY A 732 -14.90 -13.55 2.61
CA GLY A 732 -13.71 -12.70 2.52
C GLY A 732 -13.77 -11.49 3.44
N VAL A 733 -14.92 -10.80 3.50
CA VAL A 733 -15.14 -9.65 4.40
C VAL A 733 -15.08 -10.08 5.86
N ARG A 734 -15.76 -11.17 6.24
CA ARG A 734 -15.72 -11.70 7.62
C ARG A 734 -14.30 -12.09 8.03
N ARG A 735 -13.55 -12.76 7.15
CA ARG A 735 -12.14 -13.12 7.38
C ARG A 735 -11.27 -11.89 7.57
N ARG A 736 -11.41 -10.88 6.69
CA ARG A 736 -10.66 -9.62 6.75
C ARG A 736 -10.92 -8.84 8.04
N LEU A 737 -12.13 -8.97 8.60
CA LEU A 737 -12.52 -8.37 9.87
C LEU A 737 -12.27 -9.30 11.08
N SER A 738 -11.64 -10.47 10.88
CA SER A 738 -11.37 -11.46 11.93
C SER A 738 -12.63 -11.93 12.68
N ILE A 739 -13.75 -12.06 11.97
CA ILE A 739 -15.03 -12.50 12.52
C ILE A 739 -15.15 -14.02 12.35
N PRO A 740 -15.31 -14.80 13.44
CA PRO A 740 -15.56 -16.24 13.36
C PRO A 740 -16.82 -16.59 12.56
N ARG A 741 -16.79 -17.74 11.87
CA ARG A 741 -17.86 -18.15 10.94
C ARG A 741 -19.22 -18.28 11.62
N GLU A 742 -19.24 -18.79 12.85
CA GLU A 742 -20.45 -19.12 13.60
C GLU A 742 -21.12 -17.89 14.25
N ARG A 743 -20.47 -16.71 14.26
CA ARG A 743 -21.02 -15.52 14.91
C ARG A 743 -22.10 -14.85 14.06
N THR A 744 -23.14 -14.39 14.74
CA THR A 744 -24.13 -13.47 14.19
C THR A 744 -23.51 -12.08 14.07
N VAL A 745 -23.70 -11.42 12.93
CA VAL A 745 -23.10 -10.11 12.65
C VAL A 745 -24.18 -9.05 12.51
N VAL A 746 -24.16 -8.06 13.40
CA VAL A 746 -25.06 -6.90 13.37
C VAL A 746 -24.31 -5.73 12.76
N LEU A 747 -24.81 -5.17 11.66
CA LEU A 747 -24.28 -3.91 11.13
C LEU A 747 -25.08 -2.75 11.71
N TYR A 748 -24.44 -1.90 12.51
CA TYR A 748 -25.01 -0.65 13.00
C TYR A 748 -24.54 0.53 12.15
N ALA A 749 -25.47 1.13 11.40
CA ALA A 749 -25.20 2.22 10.46
C ALA A 749 -26.16 3.42 10.69
N PRO A 750 -25.92 4.24 11.72
CA PRO A 750 -26.76 5.40 12.03
C PRO A 750 -26.45 6.61 11.13
N THR A 751 -27.43 7.49 10.98
CA THR A 751 -27.24 8.77 10.29
C THR A 751 -26.53 9.80 11.17
N PHE A 752 -25.84 10.76 10.54
CA PHE A 752 -25.21 11.85 11.28
C PHE A 752 -26.26 12.87 11.77
N ARG A 753 -25.97 13.52 12.89
CA ARG A 753 -26.84 14.55 13.51
C ARG A 753 -26.23 15.95 13.33
N ASP A 754 -27.02 16.89 12.81
CA ASP A 754 -26.62 18.28 12.51
C ASP A 754 -26.50 19.15 13.79
N ASP A 755 -27.20 18.78 14.87
CA ASP A 755 -27.35 19.51 16.13
C ASP A 755 -26.29 19.19 17.20
N GLN A 756 -25.31 18.32 16.88
CA GLN A 756 -24.20 17.97 17.77
C GLN A 756 -22.81 18.43 17.25
N PRO A 757 -22.59 19.73 16.94
CA PRO A 757 -21.27 20.21 16.55
C PRO A 757 -20.32 20.27 17.76
N THR A 758 -19.13 19.66 17.64
CA THR A 758 -18.03 19.94 18.59
C THR A 758 -17.36 21.28 18.27
N THR A 759 -16.58 21.82 19.20
CA THR A 759 -16.01 23.20 19.28
C THR A 759 -15.10 23.66 18.10
N ARG A 760 -15.07 22.94 16.97
CA ARG A 760 -14.31 23.28 15.75
C ARG A 760 -15.02 22.92 14.44
N GLY A 761 -16.35 22.75 14.45
CA GLY A 761 -17.08 22.29 13.26
C GLY A 761 -16.74 20.85 12.87
N ARG A 762 -16.38 20.02 13.85
CA ARG A 762 -16.16 18.58 13.69
C ARG A 762 -17.36 17.85 14.29
N PHE A 763 -17.90 16.89 13.55
CA PHE A 763 -18.93 15.99 14.06
C PHE A 763 -18.27 14.83 14.78
N ALA A 764 -18.79 14.49 15.96
CA ALA A 764 -18.37 13.34 16.74
C ALA A 764 -19.50 12.30 16.77
N PHE A 765 -19.13 11.03 16.82
CA PHE A 765 -20.07 9.97 17.14
C PHE A 765 -20.21 9.89 18.65
N GLN A 766 -21.45 9.88 19.14
CA GLN A 766 -21.76 9.58 20.53
C GLN A 766 -22.53 8.27 20.56
N TRP A 767 -22.13 7.40 21.47
CA TRP A 767 -22.82 6.15 21.70
C TRP A 767 -24.23 6.44 22.25
N PRO A 768 -25.30 5.91 21.62
CA PRO A 768 -26.66 6.06 22.13
C PRO A 768 -27.03 5.02 23.20
N PHE A 769 -26.10 4.13 23.53
CA PHE A 769 -26.18 3.10 24.57
C PHE A 769 -24.75 2.76 25.02
N GLU A 770 -24.57 2.19 26.21
CA GLU A 770 -23.24 1.78 26.69
C GLU A 770 -22.77 0.53 25.90
N PRO A 771 -21.58 0.56 25.25
CA PRO A 771 -21.03 -0.58 24.52
C PRO A 771 -20.87 -1.86 25.36
N GLU A 772 -20.61 -1.68 26.66
CA GLU A 772 -20.46 -2.73 27.66
C GLU A 772 -21.77 -3.51 27.83
N ASP A 773 -22.93 -2.83 27.84
CA ASP A 773 -24.24 -3.47 27.97
C ASP A 773 -24.52 -4.40 26.77
N PHE A 774 -24.10 -3.99 25.57
CA PHE A 774 -24.19 -4.84 24.37
C PHE A 774 -23.31 -6.09 24.53
N ALA A 775 -22.07 -5.91 24.99
CA ALA A 775 -21.13 -7.01 25.18
C ALA A 775 -21.56 -7.99 26.28
N GLU A 776 -22.19 -7.48 27.35
CA GLU A 776 -22.77 -8.29 28.42
C GLU A 776 -23.98 -9.09 27.92
N ARG A 777 -24.89 -8.45 27.17
CA ARG A 777 -26.10 -9.10 26.67
C ARG A 777 -25.81 -10.22 25.69
N PHE A 778 -24.91 -10.01 24.74
CA PHE A 778 -24.74 -10.92 23.59
C PHE A 778 -23.48 -11.79 23.65
N GLY A 779 -22.61 -11.60 24.64
CA GLY A 779 -21.45 -12.46 24.81
C GLY A 779 -20.55 -12.51 23.56
N ASP A 780 -20.07 -13.72 23.24
CA ASP A 780 -19.28 -13.99 22.04
C ASP A 780 -20.13 -14.44 20.84
N ASP A 781 -21.46 -14.47 20.97
CA ASP A 781 -22.36 -14.99 19.94
C ASP A 781 -22.63 -13.95 18.84
N VAL A 782 -22.56 -12.66 19.19
CA VAL A 782 -22.86 -11.54 18.30
C VAL A 782 -21.67 -10.59 18.17
N THR A 783 -21.37 -10.18 16.93
CA THR A 783 -20.39 -9.14 16.62
C THR A 783 -21.09 -7.90 16.06
N LEU A 784 -20.80 -6.73 16.64
CA LEU A 784 -21.33 -5.43 16.22
C LEU A 784 -20.34 -4.71 15.30
N LEU A 785 -20.73 -4.48 14.04
CA LEU A 785 -19.98 -3.65 13.11
C LEU A 785 -20.53 -2.23 13.15
N VAL A 786 -19.70 -1.26 13.50
CA VAL A 786 -20.12 0.14 13.59
C VAL A 786 -19.66 0.90 12.36
N ARG A 787 -20.62 1.42 11.59
CA ARG A 787 -20.37 2.21 10.38
C ARG A 787 -20.82 3.66 10.61
N THR A 788 -19.90 4.51 11.05
CA THR A 788 -20.18 5.94 11.18
C THR A 788 -20.22 6.64 9.81
N HIS A 789 -20.98 7.73 9.72
CA HIS A 789 -21.08 8.52 8.50
C HIS A 789 -19.75 9.22 8.16
N PHE A 790 -19.40 9.34 6.88
CA PHE A 790 -18.11 9.90 6.41
C PHE A 790 -17.82 11.37 6.82
N LEU A 791 -18.82 12.09 7.33
CA LEU A 791 -18.67 13.45 7.86
C LEU A 791 -18.16 13.47 9.32
N ILE A 792 -18.28 12.35 10.03
CA ILE A 792 -17.72 12.15 11.36
C ILE A 792 -16.21 12.02 11.18
N ASN A 793 -15.47 12.94 11.80
CA ASN A 793 -14.01 13.06 11.64
C ASN A 793 -13.25 12.71 12.93
N THR A 794 -13.95 12.25 13.96
CA THR A 794 -13.37 11.71 15.19
C THR A 794 -13.20 10.20 15.04
N LYS A 795 -12.14 9.65 15.65
CA LYS A 795 -12.04 8.20 15.81
C LYS A 795 -13.18 7.73 16.71
N LEU A 796 -13.76 6.58 16.40
CA LEU A 796 -14.65 5.90 17.31
C LEU A 796 -13.82 5.40 18.52
N GLU A 797 -14.29 5.68 19.72
CA GLU A 797 -13.68 5.19 20.96
C GLU A 797 -14.41 3.90 21.35
N ILE A 798 -13.67 2.79 21.32
CA ILE A 798 -14.10 1.45 21.72
C ILE A 798 -13.10 0.96 22.77
N PRO A 799 -13.54 0.51 23.96
CA PRO A 799 -12.67 -0.12 24.95
C PRO A 799 -11.85 -1.26 24.34
N GLU A 800 -10.60 -1.43 24.78
CA GLU A 800 -9.67 -2.38 24.13
C GLU A 800 -10.17 -3.83 24.25
N GLU A 801 -10.75 -4.15 25.41
CA GLU A 801 -11.38 -5.41 25.75
C GLU A 801 -12.59 -5.77 24.87
N LEU A 802 -13.24 -4.77 24.24
CA LEU A 802 -14.43 -4.97 23.41
C LEU A 802 -14.11 -5.06 21.91
N LYS A 803 -12.87 -4.82 21.49
CA LYS A 803 -12.52 -4.78 20.05
C LYS A 803 -12.67 -6.13 19.32
N SER A 804 -12.72 -7.23 20.05
CA SER A 804 -13.01 -8.56 19.49
C SER A 804 -14.51 -8.77 19.20
N ARG A 805 -15.38 -7.86 19.67
CA ARG A 805 -16.84 -7.94 19.58
C ARG A 805 -17.47 -6.73 18.90
N ILE A 806 -16.86 -5.55 19.04
CA ILE A 806 -17.29 -4.30 18.42
C ILE A 806 -16.17 -3.82 17.50
N ILE A 807 -16.48 -3.73 16.21
CA ILE A 807 -15.50 -3.42 15.17
C ILE A 807 -15.89 -2.11 14.48
N ASP A 808 -14.99 -1.11 14.52
CA ASP A 808 -15.14 0.10 13.72
C ASP A 808 -14.88 -0.21 12.24
N VAL A 809 -15.96 -0.26 11.46
CA VAL A 809 -15.91 -0.47 10.01
C VAL A 809 -16.11 0.83 9.24
N SER A 810 -16.03 2.01 9.86
CA SER A 810 -16.20 3.32 9.21
C SER A 810 -15.19 3.59 8.09
N GLY A 811 -14.00 2.97 8.17
CA GLY A 811 -12.96 3.05 7.15
C GLY A 811 -13.12 2.07 5.99
N PHE A 812 -14.07 1.13 6.06
CA PHE A 812 -14.27 0.10 5.05
C PHE A 812 -14.70 0.72 3.69
N PRO A 813 -14.15 0.29 2.54
CA PRO A 813 -14.37 1.00 1.28
C PRO A 813 -15.83 1.03 0.82
N ASP A 814 -16.51 -0.11 0.83
CA ASP A 814 -17.85 -0.30 0.27
C ASP A 814 -18.82 -0.84 1.32
N ILE A 815 -20.00 -0.23 1.42
CA ILE A 815 -21.01 -0.64 2.40
C ILE A 815 -21.79 -1.87 1.92
N ASN A 816 -21.92 -2.09 0.61
CA ASN A 816 -22.63 -3.25 0.07
C ASN A 816 -21.94 -4.58 0.44
N GLU A 817 -20.61 -4.59 0.51
CA GLU A 817 -19.81 -5.73 1.00
C GLU A 817 -20.06 -5.99 2.51
N LEU A 818 -20.25 -4.93 3.31
CA LEU A 818 -20.63 -5.06 4.73
C LEU A 818 -22.06 -5.58 4.90
N PHE A 819 -22.99 -5.21 4.00
CA PHE A 819 -24.34 -5.76 3.98
C PHE A 819 -24.31 -7.28 3.78
N LEU A 820 -23.47 -7.77 2.88
CA LEU A 820 -23.30 -9.21 2.67
C LEU A 820 -22.74 -9.90 3.92
N ALA A 821 -21.78 -9.26 4.59
CA ALA A 821 -21.16 -9.78 5.81
C ALA A 821 -22.09 -9.81 7.02
N SER A 822 -23.11 -8.95 7.07
CA SER A 822 -24.05 -8.85 8.19
C SER A 822 -25.27 -9.75 8.05
N ASP A 823 -25.78 -10.22 9.18
CA ASP A 823 -27.01 -11.02 9.28
C ASP A 823 -28.24 -10.15 9.50
N MET A 824 -28.04 -8.96 10.08
CA MET A 824 -29.07 -7.94 10.23
C MET A 824 -28.47 -6.53 10.15
N LEU A 825 -29.34 -5.55 9.87
CA LEU A 825 -29.02 -4.12 9.85
C LEU A 825 -29.75 -3.41 10.99
N VAL A 826 -29.00 -2.68 11.82
CA VAL A 826 -29.55 -1.66 12.72
C VAL A 826 -29.26 -0.29 12.10
N THR A 827 -30.29 0.51 11.87
CA THR A 827 -30.15 1.87 11.32
C THR A 827 -31.22 2.79 11.90
N ASP A 828 -31.27 4.03 11.43
CA ASP A 828 -32.28 5.01 11.82
C ASP A 828 -32.91 5.60 10.55
N TYR A 829 -32.75 6.90 10.32
CA TYR A 829 -33.25 7.64 9.17
C TYR A 829 -32.34 7.51 7.93
N SER A 830 -31.57 6.44 7.78
CA SER A 830 -30.66 6.24 6.65
C SER A 830 -31.42 5.80 5.40
N SER A 831 -30.93 6.08 4.19
CA SER A 831 -31.47 5.44 2.98
C SER A 831 -30.91 4.03 2.76
N SER A 832 -29.94 3.59 3.57
CA SER A 832 -29.26 2.29 3.41
C SER A 832 -30.18 1.09 3.60
N PHE A 833 -31.28 1.22 4.34
CA PHE A 833 -32.21 0.10 4.53
C PHE A 833 -32.96 -0.27 3.25
N PHE A 834 -33.14 0.67 2.30
CA PHE A 834 -33.69 0.35 0.98
C PHE A 834 -32.76 -0.61 0.24
N ASP A 835 -31.45 -0.34 0.24
CA ASP A 835 -30.46 -1.21 -0.39
C ASP A 835 -30.35 -2.55 0.35
N TYR A 836 -30.33 -2.52 1.68
CA TYR A 836 -30.24 -3.74 2.50
C TYR A 836 -31.46 -4.66 2.35
N SER A 837 -32.64 -4.09 2.07
CA SER A 837 -33.87 -4.86 1.85
C SER A 837 -33.74 -5.85 0.69
N VAL A 838 -32.83 -5.60 -0.26
CA VAL A 838 -32.51 -6.52 -1.35
C VAL A 838 -32.04 -7.88 -0.81
N LEU A 839 -31.45 -7.95 0.38
CA LEU A 839 -31.01 -9.22 0.99
C LEU A 839 -32.13 -10.00 1.66
N GLU A 840 -33.31 -9.40 1.84
CA GLU A 840 -34.44 -9.99 2.59
C GLU A 840 -34.04 -10.42 4.02
N ARG A 841 -33.11 -9.68 4.63
CA ARG A 841 -32.61 -9.89 6.00
C ARG A 841 -33.23 -8.89 6.99
N PRO A 842 -33.28 -9.22 8.30
CA PRO A 842 -33.86 -8.34 9.32
C PRO A 842 -33.26 -6.93 9.33
N ILE A 843 -34.14 -5.94 9.50
CA ILE A 843 -33.80 -4.52 9.62
C ILE A 843 -34.47 -3.99 10.88
N ILE A 844 -33.70 -3.38 11.78
CA ILE A 844 -34.18 -2.77 13.02
C ILE A 844 -33.91 -1.27 12.96
N PHE A 845 -34.92 -0.47 13.30
CA PHE A 845 -34.84 0.99 13.27
C PHE A 845 -34.66 1.54 14.68
N PHE A 846 -33.45 1.93 15.04
CA PHE A 846 -33.15 2.53 16.33
C PHE A 846 -33.30 4.05 16.29
N ALA A 847 -34.53 4.52 16.54
CA ALA A 847 -34.94 5.92 16.43
C ALA A 847 -35.16 6.55 17.82
N TYR A 848 -34.11 6.57 18.65
CA TYR A 848 -34.14 7.10 20.02
C TYR A 848 -34.47 8.60 20.10
N ASP A 849 -34.37 9.33 18.99
CA ASP A 849 -34.63 10.76 18.87
C ASP A 849 -35.72 11.10 17.84
N LEU A 850 -36.63 10.17 17.58
CA LEU A 850 -37.67 10.28 16.54
C LEU A 850 -38.51 11.55 16.67
N GLU A 851 -38.93 11.91 17.88
CA GLU A 851 -39.75 13.11 18.14
C GLU A 851 -39.03 14.39 17.68
N ASN A 852 -37.75 14.53 18.03
CA ASN A 852 -36.95 15.68 17.61
C ASN A 852 -36.66 15.66 16.09
N TYR A 853 -36.45 14.47 15.51
CA TYR A 853 -36.14 14.33 14.09
C TYR A 853 -37.34 14.64 13.18
N ARG A 854 -38.52 14.12 13.53
CA ARG A 854 -39.78 14.29 12.79
C ARG A 854 -40.25 15.74 12.81
N ASP A 855 -40.21 16.37 13.97
CA ASP A 855 -40.89 17.65 14.19
C ASP A 855 -40.01 18.87 13.87
N ASN A 856 -38.67 18.74 13.84
CA ASN A 856 -37.75 19.89 13.71
C ASN A 856 -36.75 19.85 12.53
N LEU A 857 -36.46 18.69 11.91
CA LEU A 857 -35.30 18.56 11.00
C LEU A 857 -35.66 18.44 9.51
N ARG A 858 -36.38 17.38 9.08
CA ARG A 858 -36.76 17.15 7.66
C ARG A 858 -37.99 16.24 7.55
N GLY A 859 -38.97 16.61 6.71
CA GLY A 859 -40.09 15.72 6.38
C GLY A 859 -39.64 14.47 5.61
N PHE A 860 -40.40 13.38 5.71
CA PHE A 860 -40.19 12.14 4.94
C PHE A 860 -41.12 12.06 3.72
N TYR A 861 -40.73 11.27 2.72
CA TYR A 861 -41.60 10.86 1.61
C TYR A 861 -42.44 9.63 1.94
N LEU A 862 -41.93 8.81 2.86
CA LEU A 862 -42.53 7.57 3.34
C LEU A 862 -43.03 7.78 4.77
N ASP A 863 -44.16 7.17 5.13
CA ASP A 863 -44.62 7.17 6.52
C ASP A 863 -43.72 6.26 7.38
N TYR A 864 -42.85 6.89 8.17
CA TYR A 864 -41.83 6.21 8.95
C TYR A 864 -42.41 5.30 10.04
N GLU A 865 -43.63 5.53 10.53
CA GLU A 865 -44.21 4.70 11.58
C GLU A 865 -44.92 3.46 11.03
N THR A 866 -45.43 3.53 9.79
CA THR A 866 -46.33 2.50 9.24
C THR A 866 -45.75 1.73 8.05
N GLU A 867 -44.87 2.34 7.24
CA GLU A 867 -44.39 1.77 5.98
C GLU A 867 -42.99 1.12 6.06
N LEU A 868 -42.32 1.15 7.20
CA LEU A 868 -40.99 0.53 7.35
C LEU A 868 -41.04 -1.01 7.30
N PRO A 869 -39.97 -1.68 6.84
CA PRO A 869 -39.94 -3.14 6.74
C PRO A 869 -39.64 -3.89 8.06
N GLY A 870 -39.45 -3.18 9.18
CA GLY A 870 -39.04 -3.78 10.45
C GLY A 870 -39.42 -2.95 11.67
N PRO A 871 -39.12 -3.45 12.89
CA PRO A 871 -39.50 -2.81 14.14
C PRO A 871 -38.74 -1.51 14.39
N VAL A 872 -39.38 -0.59 15.11
CA VAL A 872 -38.79 0.67 15.56
C VAL A 872 -38.55 0.59 17.07
N ALA A 873 -37.29 0.66 17.48
CA ALA A 873 -36.88 0.74 18.87
C ALA A 873 -36.48 2.17 19.22
N THR A 874 -36.91 2.66 20.39
CA THR A 874 -36.59 4.01 20.89
C THR A 874 -35.68 3.98 22.12
N THR A 875 -35.42 2.80 22.69
CA THR A 875 -34.56 2.59 23.86
C THR A 875 -33.52 1.50 23.60
N ALA A 876 -32.40 1.54 24.31
CA ALA A 876 -31.33 0.55 24.18
C ALA A 876 -31.82 -0.88 24.51
N ALA A 877 -32.61 -1.04 25.58
CA ALA A 877 -33.19 -2.33 25.95
C ALA A 877 -34.11 -2.87 24.84
N GLY A 878 -35.00 -2.02 24.30
CA GLY A 878 -35.86 -2.42 23.18
C GLY A 878 -35.07 -2.78 21.92
N LEU A 879 -33.95 -2.09 21.65
CA LEU A 879 -33.06 -2.47 20.55
C LEU A 879 -32.47 -3.87 20.77
N PHE A 880 -32.00 -4.18 21.97
CA PHE A 880 -31.41 -5.49 22.26
C PHE A 880 -32.45 -6.63 22.17
N ASP A 881 -33.67 -6.40 22.66
CA ASP A 881 -34.77 -7.36 22.53
C ASP A 881 -35.13 -7.63 21.06
N GLU A 882 -35.13 -6.60 20.21
CA GLU A 882 -35.37 -6.78 18.77
C GLU A 882 -34.21 -7.49 18.05
N ILE A 883 -32.96 -7.33 18.49
CA ILE A 883 -31.81 -8.09 17.97
C ILE A 883 -31.95 -9.58 18.34
N ASP A 884 -32.33 -9.90 19.57
CA ASP A 884 -32.61 -11.28 19.99
C ASP A 884 -33.73 -11.90 19.14
N ARG A 885 -34.84 -11.18 18.96
CA ARG A 885 -35.97 -11.61 18.13
C ARG A 885 -35.57 -11.82 16.67
N ALA A 886 -34.80 -10.89 16.10
CA ALA A 886 -34.34 -10.94 14.71
C ALA A 886 -33.42 -12.14 14.42
N SER A 887 -32.84 -12.75 15.46
CA SER A 887 -32.08 -13.99 15.32
C SER A 887 -32.96 -15.20 14.95
N SER A 888 -34.29 -15.10 15.10
CA SER A 888 -35.28 -16.13 14.76
C SER A 888 -36.36 -15.60 13.79
N VAL A 889 -35.95 -15.28 12.56
CA VAL A 889 -36.82 -14.68 11.52
C VAL A 889 -38.02 -15.58 11.17
N THR A 890 -39.24 -15.05 11.28
CA THR A 890 -40.47 -15.75 10.89
C THR A 890 -40.73 -15.65 9.38
N GLU A 891 -41.61 -16.50 8.82
CA GLU A 891 -41.99 -16.37 7.40
C GLU A 891 -42.79 -15.08 7.12
N GLU A 892 -43.52 -14.57 8.13
CA GLU A 892 -44.21 -13.27 8.03
C GLU A 892 -43.20 -12.12 7.88
N ASP A 893 -42.11 -12.14 8.67
CA ASP A 893 -41.03 -11.15 8.56
C ASP A 893 -40.39 -11.18 7.16
N ARG A 894 -40.12 -12.39 6.64
CA ARG A 894 -39.59 -12.56 5.28
C ARG A 894 -40.56 -12.06 4.21
N GLN A 895 -41.86 -12.31 4.36
CA GLN A 895 -42.87 -11.84 3.41
C GLN A 895 -42.96 -10.30 3.41
N ARG A 896 -42.87 -9.67 4.59
CA ARG A 896 -42.81 -8.20 4.71
C ARG A 896 -41.58 -7.64 4.02
N LEU A 897 -40.39 -8.20 4.27
CA LEU A 897 -39.13 -7.79 3.63
C LEU A 897 -39.16 -7.97 2.11
N ARG A 898 -39.66 -9.10 1.61
CA ARG A 898 -39.86 -9.35 0.17
C ARG A 898 -40.80 -8.35 -0.49
N SER A 899 -41.92 -8.05 0.17
CA SER A 899 -42.91 -7.10 -0.33
C SER A 899 -42.31 -5.70 -0.41
N PHE A 900 -41.55 -5.30 0.61
CA PHE A 900 -40.82 -4.05 0.63
C PHE A 900 -39.76 -3.99 -0.49
N ALA A 901 -38.90 -5.00 -0.63
CA ALA A 901 -37.90 -5.06 -1.69
C ALA A 901 -38.54 -4.98 -3.09
N LYS A 902 -39.65 -5.70 -3.32
CA LYS A 902 -40.41 -5.64 -4.58
C LYS A 902 -40.94 -4.24 -4.89
N GLN A 903 -41.31 -3.46 -3.88
CA GLN A 903 -41.85 -2.11 -4.06
C GLN A 903 -40.74 -1.08 -4.30
N TYR A 904 -39.65 -1.14 -3.54
CA TYR A 904 -38.63 -0.08 -3.52
C TYR A 904 -37.35 -0.42 -4.29
N ALA A 905 -37.11 -1.69 -4.61
CA ALA A 905 -35.97 -2.20 -5.38
C ALA A 905 -36.36 -3.33 -6.38
N PRO A 906 -37.43 -3.17 -7.20
CA PRO A 906 -37.96 -4.21 -8.09
C PRO A 906 -36.95 -4.75 -9.12
N ASN A 907 -35.95 -3.94 -9.47
CA ASN A 907 -34.98 -4.24 -10.51
C ASN A 907 -33.56 -4.49 -9.93
N ASP A 908 -33.39 -4.67 -8.62
CA ASP A 908 -32.08 -4.97 -8.03
C ASP A 908 -31.83 -6.49 -8.01
N ASP A 909 -31.70 -7.06 -9.20
CA ASP A 909 -31.63 -8.51 -9.48
C ASP A 909 -30.22 -9.00 -9.84
N GLY A 910 -29.18 -8.21 -9.57
CA GLY A 910 -27.80 -8.55 -9.94
C GLY A 910 -27.35 -8.05 -11.32
N HIS A 911 -28.22 -7.40 -12.09
CA HIS A 911 -27.96 -7.05 -13.50
C HIS A 911 -28.23 -5.57 -13.83
N ALA A 912 -28.31 -4.68 -12.84
CA ALA A 912 -28.62 -3.27 -13.05
C ALA A 912 -27.47 -2.53 -13.78
N ALA A 913 -26.21 -2.81 -13.45
CA ALA A 913 -25.05 -2.26 -14.14
C ALA A 913 -25.08 -2.60 -15.64
N ALA A 914 -25.36 -3.86 -15.95
CA ALA A 914 -25.49 -4.36 -17.31
C ALA A 914 -26.59 -3.61 -18.09
N ARG A 915 -27.80 -3.50 -17.52
CA ARG A 915 -28.92 -2.77 -18.14
C ARG A 915 -28.61 -1.28 -18.34
N VAL A 916 -27.96 -0.63 -17.38
CA VAL A 916 -27.57 0.78 -17.49
C VAL A 916 -26.57 0.97 -18.62
N ILE A 917 -25.61 0.06 -18.78
CA ILE A 917 -24.64 0.09 -19.88
C ILE A 917 -25.33 -0.14 -21.23
N ASP A 918 -26.21 -1.14 -21.33
CA ASP A 918 -26.95 -1.45 -22.55
C ASP A 918 -27.89 -0.31 -22.98
N ARG A 919 -28.35 0.51 -22.03
CA ARG A 919 -29.13 1.71 -22.33
C ARG A 919 -28.26 2.91 -22.71
N LEU A 920 -27.04 2.97 -22.19
CA LEU A 920 -26.10 4.08 -22.39
C LEU A 920 -25.36 4.01 -23.73
N LEU A 921 -25.02 2.79 -24.17
CA LEU A 921 -24.17 2.48 -25.32
C LEU A 921 -24.99 1.97 -26.48
#